data_AF-A0AA43XJ83-F1
#
_entry.id   AF-A0AA43XJ83-F1
#
_cell.length_a   1.000
_cell.length_b   1.000
_cell.length_c   1.000
_cell.angle_alpha   90.00
_cell.angle_beta   90.00
_cell.angle_gamma   90.00
#
_symmetry.space_group_name_H-M   'P 1'
#
loop_
_entity.id
_entity.type
_entity.pdbx_description
1 polymer ?
#
loop_
_entity_poly.entity_id
_entity_poly.type
_entity_poly.pdbx_seq_one_letter_code
_entity_poly.pdbx_strand_id
1 'polypeptide(L)'
;MAKVEEKTNFNKSKRFNFALNWADVDGREYRQEILDLANKIGRTKAGSSREAIPFGPEYYALEPIVDPYQAKIAMHLEFRKKLSAEEVGKKAGEPYEKVKKALDHIAWAGASFVITVDGVDMYWQDIFVPGHLELININKEIVEKHPEVAEAFYYFGSKKGPMAAGIMPIGGGPMRVLPIERSIDANTKKATFEEISKYLNEEEVFTVSDCSCRTSREAMGEGCGHLKENMCIQMGHAAEYYIKTGRGRQITREEAFEIIEKAEDNGLMHSVPNLDGIGKTHAICNCCGCGCYAMRLANEYLNNDIVRSNYKSVVDESECVACGECVDVCPTNALRLGQKLCSKEEIDETITKVTPRNTEWKEDKWNSDYRINRQNSLESGTSPCITNCPVHIPVQGYIKLAAQGKYQEALELIKKHNPLPAVCGRICPRLCEEDCTRCDVDEAVAVDDIKKFIAEKDLDSTTRYMPKKRNDFHDKKVAIIGSGPSGLSCAYDLSIDGYDVTVFEKEEKLGGMLTLGIPSYRLEKEVLDAEIDVIRQMGATFQTGVEIGKDLTIEDLRKQGFNAFFVAIGAQSGRKLGLTGEEAEGVQSGVDFLRKTALGEDTGVRGKTIVIGGGNVAIDVARSAVRLDDVRQSDIYCLENREDMPAHKEEVAEALEEDVNIHNSWGPVAIISENNKVTGVEFKRCISTMDAQGRFNPVFDEGETKVVECDQVLLSVGQVFNYGDLLKGEEVNLTPRNTIEVDSVTLQSSKPDIFAGGDVVSGPRLAIDAIAAGKEGAVSIHRFVQHGQSLTFGRDNHSYKMLNKENLEDFVDYDGTERQRIQHVDGKESKTTFKDLRGILTEEQIEKETARCLGCGATKVDEYLCVGCGACTLKCKFDAIELEKIHEIEGYEIDELPKTVLKNAVTRKAKITINKVNPFVKTR
;
A
#
# COMPACT_ATOMS: atom_id res chain seq x y z
N MET A 1 9.64 -13.73 -17.66
CA MET A 1 9.15 -13.29 -19.00
C MET A 1 7.70 -12.88 -18.83
N ALA A 2 7.44 -11.57 -18.75
CA ALA A 2 6.08 -11.07 -18.59
C ALA A 2 5.26 -11.45 -19.83
N LYS A 3 4.18 -12.22 -19.64
CA LYS A 3 3.11 -12.24 -20.64
C LYS A 3 2.73 -10.78 -20.87
N VAL A 4 2.81 -10.34 -22.11
CA VAL A 4 2.15 -9.10 -22.53
C VAL A 4 0.68 -9.31 -22.17
N GLU A 5 0.24 -8.74 -21.04
CA GLU A 5 -1.17 -8.68 -20.72
C GLU A 5 -1.84 -8.03 -21.91
N GLU A 6 -2.85 -8.70 -22.48
CA GLU A 6 -3.75 -8.05 -23.42
C GLU A 6 -4.19 -6.75 -22.76
N LYS A 7 -3.80 -5.60 -23.32
CA LYS A 7 -4.33 -4.30 -22.91
C LYS A 7 -5.82 -4.50 -22.69
N THR A 8 -6.32 -4.12 -21.51
CA THR A 8 -7.73 -4.21 -21.09
C THR A 8 -8.60 -3.23 -21.89
N ASN A 9 -8.43 -3.22 -23.21
CA ASN A 9 -9.13 -2.41 -24.16
C ASN A 9 -10.47 -3.09 -24.44
N PHE A 10 -11.54 -2.57 -23.82
CA PHE A 10 -12.89 -2.53 -24.38
C PHE A 10 -13.54 -3.83 -24.88
N ASN A 11 -12.95 -4.99 -24.64
CA ASN A 11 -13.50 -6.25 -25.07
C ASN A 11 -14.77 -6.46 -24.28
N LYS A 12 -15.89 -6.47 -25.02
CA LYS A 12 -17.22 -6.90 -24.61
C LYS A 12 -17.11 -7.89 -23.46
N SER A 13 -17.92 -7.71 -22.42
CA SER A 13 -18.02 -8.66 -21.31
C SER A 13 -17.87 -10.09 -21.85
N LYS A 14 -16.71 -10.73 -21.59
CA LYS A 14 -16.50 -12.12 -22.05
C LYS A 14 -17.44 -13.04 -21.28
N ARG A 15 -17.85 -12.64 -20.07
CA ARG A 15 -18.74 -13.35 -19.17
C ARG A 15 -20.20 -13.36 -19.63
N PHE A 16 -20.72 -12.24 -20.13
CA PHE A 16 -22.16 -12.07 -20.44
C PHE A 16 -22.46 -11.58 -21.88
N ASN A 17 -21.42 -11.41 -22.72
CA ASN A 17 -21.52 -11.04 -24.14
C ASN A 17 -22.37 -9.78 -24.39
N PHE A 18 -21.94 -8.67 -23.81
CA PHE A 18 -22.60 -7.37 -23.95
C PHE A 18 -22.54 -6.86 -25.40
N ALA A 19 -23.66 -6.33 -25.87
CA ALA A 19 -23.73 -5.61 -27.14
C ALA A 19 -23.36 -4.14 -26.92
N LEU A 20 -22.32 -3.67 -27.61
CA LEU A 20 -21.89 -2.27 -27.58
C LEU A 20 -22.35 -1.50 -28.82
N ASN A 21 -22.73 -2.22 -29.88
CA ASN A 21 -23.33 -1.68 -31.10
C ASN A 21 -24.40 -2.64 -31.64
N TRP A 22 -25.20 -2.19 -32.61
CA TRP A 22 -26.28 -2.98 -33.21
C TRP A 22 -25.80 -4.23 -33.96
N ALA A 23 -24.57 -4.25 -34.48
CA ALA A 23 -24.03 -5.45 -35.12
C ALA A 23 -23.77 -6.58 -34.12
N ASP A 24 -23.60 -6.25 -32.84
CA ASP A 24 -23.43 -7.24 -31.76
C ASP A 24 -24.76 -7.92 -31.35
N VAL A 25 -25.89 -7.37 -31.80
CA VAL A 25 -27.25 -7.87 -31.52
C VAL A 25 -27.66 -8.93 -32.53
N ASP A 26 -27.04 -8.97 -33.71
CA ASP A 26 -27.55 -9.70 -34.87
C ASP A 26 -27.86 -11.17 -34.56
N GLY A 27 -29.08 -11.60 -34.91
CA GLY A 27 -29.61 -12.93 -34.65
C GLY A 27 -30.08 -13.24 -33.22
N ARG A 28 -29.96 -12.30 -32.27
CA ARG A 28 -30.38 -12.51 -30.86
C ARG A 28 -31.78 -11.96 -30.59
N GLU A 29 -32.66 -12.78 -30.00
CA GLU A 29 -34.01 -12.37 -29.60
C GLU A 29 -34.00 -11.61 -28.27
N TYR A 30 -34.61 -10.42 -28.23
CA TYR A 30 -34.66 -9.54 -27.05
C TYR A 30 -36.08 -9.05 -26.75
N ARG A 31 -36.32 -8.66 -25.49
CA ARG A 31 -37.60 -8.14 -25.01
C ARG A 31 -37.74 -6.66 -25.34
N GLN A 32 -38.64 -6.32 -26.27
CA GLN A 32 -38.85 -4.94 -26.71
C GLN A 32 -39.28 -4.03 -25.54
N GLU A 33 -40.09 -4.52 -24.61
CA GLU A 33 -40.56 -3.73 -23.46
C GLU A 33 -39.43 -3.25 -22.55
N ILE A 34 -38.38 -4.06 -22.40
CA ILE A 34 -37.19 -3.70 -21.62
C ILE A 34 -36.36 -2.66 -22.35
N LEU A 35 -36.22 -2.81 -23.68
CA LEU A 35 -35.51 -1.82 -24.50
C LEU A 35 -36.22 -0.46 -24.47
N ASP A 36 -37.55 -0.47 -24.55
CA ASP A 36 -38.38 0.75 -24.47
C ASP A 36 -38.24 1.43 -23.11
N LEU A 37 -38.24 0.65 -22.02
CA LEU A 37 -38.00 1.16 -20.67
C LEU A 37 -36.59 1.73 -20.52
N ALA A 38 -35.57 1.03 -21.03
CA ALA A 38 -34.20 1.51 -21.02
C ALA A 38 -34.06 2.83 -21.79
N ASN A 39 -34.70 2.96 -22.95
CA ASN A 39 -34.73 4.20 -23.72
C ASN A 39 -35.43 5.32 -22.96
N LYS A 40 -36.54 5.03 -22.28
CA LYS A 40 -37.26 6.00 -21.46
C LYS A 40 -36.39 6.55 -20.33
N ILE A 41 -35.78 5.67 -19.54
CA ILE A 41 -34.88 6.04 -18.43
C ILE A 41 -33.66 6.80 -18.97
N GLY A 42 -33.07 6.35 -20.08
CA GLY A 42 -31.96 7.02 -20.74
C GLY A 42 -32.31 8.36 -21.39
N ARG A 43 -33.59 8.73 -21.46
CA ARG A 43 -34.12 9.87 -22.24
C ARG A 43 -33.66 9.82 -23.70
N THR A 44 -33.64 8.63 -24.28
CA THR A 44 -33.24 8.35 -25.66
C THR A 44 -34.44 7.95 -26.51
N LYS A 45 -34.34 8.13 -27.83
CA LYS A 45 -35.41 7.81 -28.77
C LYS A 45 -35.02 6.61 -29.62
N ALA A 46 -35.97 5.71 -29.86
CA ALA A 46 -35.82 4.61 -30.80
C ALA A 46 -35.39 5.12 -32.19
N GLY A 47 -34.44 4.44 -32.82
CA GLY A 47 -33.81 4.80 -34.09
C GLY A 47 -32.83 5.97 -34.02
N SER A 48 -32.58 6.56 -32.83
CA SER A 48 -31.55 7.59 -32.68
C SER A 48 -30.17 6.99 -32.47
N SER A 49 -29.11 7.74 -32.77
CA SER A 49 -27.73 7.32 -32.48
C SER A 49 -27.43 7.12 -30.99
N ARG A 50 -28.35 7.52 -30.11
CA ARG A 50 -28.23 7.37 -28.65
C ARG A 50 -29.13 6.27 -28.09
N GLU A 51 -29.90 5.57 -28.93
CA GLU A 51 -30.78 4.49 -28.50
C GLU A 51 -30.04 3.49 -27.61
N ALA A 52 -30.73 3.00 -26.58
CA ALA A 52 -30.29 1.83 -25.84
C ALA A 52 -30.11 0.66 -26.83
N ILE A 53 -29.15 -0.20 -26.56
CA ILE A 53 -28.86 -1.34 -27.44
C ILE A 53 -29.37 -2.58 -26.71
N PRO A 54 -30.14 -3.48 -27.36
CA PRO A 54 -30.46 -4.78 -26.80
C PRO A 54 -29.21 -5.49 -26.31
N PHE A 55 -29.25 -6.12 -25.14
CA PHE A 55 -28.07 -6.74 -24.50
C PHE A 55 -26.91 -5.75 -24.23
N GLY A 56 -27.14 -4.45 -24.35
CA GLY A 56 -26.23 -3.43 -23.90
C GLY A 56 -26.37 -3.17 -22.39
N PRO A 57 -25.53 -2.30 -21.84
CA PRO A 57 -25.52 -1.98 -20.41
C PRO A 57 -26.87 -1.53 -19.85
N GLU A 58 -27.53 -0.61 -20.55
CA GLU A 58 -28.83 -0.09 -20.14
C GLU A 58 -29.93 -1.17 -20.13
N TYR A 59 -29.83 -2.16 -21.04
CA TYR A 59 -30.78 -3.26 -21.17
C TYR A 59 -30.54 -4.33 -20.10
N TYR A 60 -29.29 -4.80 -19.94
CA TYR A 60 -28.95 -5.82 -18.94
C TYR A 60 -29.11 -5.35 -17.50
N ALA A 61 -29.06 -4.04 -17.25
CA ALA A 61 -29.38 -3.50 -15.94
C ALA A 61 -30.86 -3.75 -15.54
N LEU A 62 -31.76 -3.91 -16.51
CA LEU A 62 -33.21 -3.98 -16.28
C LEU A 62 -33.82 -5.36 -16.57
N GLU A 63 -33.33 -6.03 -17.60
CA GLU A 63 -33.87 -7.30 -18.10
C GLU A 63 -34.04 -8.36 -17.00
N PRO A 64 -33.01 -8.72 -16.20
CA PRO A 64 -33.13 -9.79 -15.22
C PRO A 64 -34.07 -9.45 -14.05
N ILE A 65 -34.32 -8.17 -13.78
CA ILE A 65 -34.99 -7.71 -12.55
C ILE A 65 -36.39 -7.13 -12.77
N VAL A 66 -36.78 -6.88 -14.03
CA VAL A 66 -38.09 -6.35 -14.40
C VAL A 66 -38.77 -7.28 -15.41
N ASP A 67 -39.99 -7.73 -15.09
CA ASP A 67 -40.81 -8.54 -15.99
C ASP A 67 -41.55 -7.67 -17.04
N PRO A 68 -42.14 -8.25 -18.10
CA PRO A 68 -42.84 -7.49 -19.13
C PRO A 68 -44.03 -6.65 -18.63
N TYR A 69 -44.73 -7.10 -17.59
CA TYR A 69 -45.85 -6.34 -17.01
C TYR A 69 -45.34 -5.14 -16.23
N GLN A 70 -44.33 -5.35 -15.38
CA GLN A 70 -43.66 -4.31 -14.62
C GLN A 70 -43.03 -3.27 -15.53
N ALA A 71 -42.41 -3.67 -16.64
CA ALA A 71 -41.88 -2.75 -17.63
C ALA A 71 -42.97 -1.85 -18.21
N LYS A 72 -44.13 -2.43 -18.58
CA LYS A 72 -45.31 -1.68 -19.05
C LYS A 72 -45.82 -0.69 -17.99
N ILE A 73 -45.90 -1.10 -16.72
CA ILE A 73 -46.30 -0.19 -15.63
C ILE A 73 -45.28 0.94 -15.45
N ALA A 74 -43.98 0.64 -15.47
CA ALA A 74 -42.92 1.65 -15.36
C ALA A 74 -42.97 2.67 -16.52
N MET A 75 -43.48 2.29 -17.69
CA MET A 75 -43.69 3.23 -18.81
C MET A 75 -44.72 4.33 -18.50
N HIS A 76 -45.56 4.21 -17.46
CA HIS A 76 -46.49 5.26 -17.03
C HIS A 76 -45.94 6.21 -15.96
N LEU A 77 -44.77 5.92 -15.38
CA LEU A 77 -44.07 6.84 -14.48
C LEU A 77 -43.56 8.08 -15.24
N GLU A 78 -43.21 9.15 -14.53
CA GLU A 78 -42.69 10.37 -15.13
C GLU A 78 -41.31 10.71 -14.58
N PHE A 79 -40.50 11.39 -15.40
CA PHE A 79 -39.16 11.84 -15.02
C PHE A 79 -39.27 12.92 -13.95
N ARG A 80 -38.69 12.67 -12.76
CA ARG A 80 -38.68 13.56 -11.58
C ARG A 80 -40.06 14.12 -11.17
N LYS A 81 -41.15 13.44 -11.54
CA LYS A 81 -42.51 13.80 -11.13
C LYS A 81 -43.16 12.64 -10.39
N LYS A 82 -43.48 12.91 -9.13
CA LYS A 82 -44.10 12.00 -8.17
C LYS A 82 -45.53 11.68 -8.60
N LEU A 83 -45.86 10.40 -8.72
CA LEU A 83 -47.19 9.88 -9.03
C LEU A 83 -47.59 8.80 -8.03
N SER A 84 -48.84 8.82 -7.59
CA SER A 84 -49.41 7.73 -6.78
C SER A 84 -49.70 6.49 -7.63
N ALA A 85 -49.81 5.32 -6.99
CA ALA A 85 -50.23 4.10 -7.68
C ALA A 85 -51.64 4.21 -8.30
N GLU A 86 -52.52 5.04 -7.74
CA GLU A 86 -53.85 5.31 -8.32
C GLU A 86 -53.76 6.09 -9.64
N GLU A 87 -52.93 7.13 -9.69
CA GLU A 87 -52.70 7.90 -10.92
C GLU A 87 -52.03 7.06 -12.01
N VAL A 88 -51.04 6.24 -11.64
CA VAL A 88 -50.40 5.30 -12.56
C VAL A 88 -51.42 4.27 -13.06
N GLY A 89 -52.27 3.72 -12.18
CA GLY A 89 -53.30 2.76 -12.56
C GLY A 89 -54.35 3.34 -13.50
N LYS A 90 -54.78 4.58 -13.29
CA LYS A 90 -55.67 5.31 -14.22
C LYS A 90 -55.03 5.48 -15.60
N LYS A 91 -53.74 5.82 -15.66
CA LYS A 91 -53.00 5.96 -16.93
C LYS A 91 -52.78 4.63 -17.63
N ALA A 92 -52.55 3.56 -16.88
CA ALA A 92 -52.32 2.22 -17.40
C ALA A 92 -53.60 1.46 -17.76
N GLY A 93 -54.76 1.90 -17.25
CA GLY A 93 -56.02 1.16 -17.36
C GLY A 93 -56.02 -0.14 -16.54
N GLU A 94 -55.26 -0.18 -15.44
CA GLU A 94 -55.02 -1.39 -14.63
C GLU A 94 -55.50 -1.19 -13.17
N PRO A 95 -55.94 -2.25 -12.47
CA PRO A 95 -56.42 -2.16 -11.08
C PRO A 95 -55.33 -1.69 -10.10
N TYR A 96 -55.72 -0.84 -9.13
CA TYR A 96 -54.83 -0.26 -8.13
C TYR A 96 -53.90 -1.29 -7.46
N GLU A 97 -54.45 -2.38 -6.91
CA GLU A 97 -53.66 -3.38 -6.17
C GLU A 97 -52.55 -4.03 -7.02
N LYS A 98 -52.86 -4.30 -8.29
CA LYS A 98 -51.91 -4.91 -9.23
C LYS A 98 -50.80 -3.94 -9.59
N VAL A 99 -51.16 -2.67 -9.81
CA VAL A 99 -50.23 -1.58 -10.11
C VAL A 99 -49.35 -1.26 -8.90
N LYS A 100 -49.93 -1.18 -7.69
CA LYS A 100 -49.20 -0.94 -6.45
C LYS A 100 -48.14 -2.02 -6.22
N LYS A 101 -48.51 -3.29 -6.34
CA LYS A 101 -47.59 -4.41 -6.21
C LYS A 101 -46.45 -4.35 -7.25
N ALA A 102 -46.76 -4.00 -8.50
CA ALA A 102 -45.74 -3.84 -9.53
C ALA A 102 -44.81 -2.67 -9.24
N LEU A 103 -45.34 -1.51 -8.84
CA LEU A 103 -44.56 -0.32 -8.49
C LEU A 103 -43.66 -0.56 -7.28
N ASP A 104 -44.15 -1.26 -6.25
CA ASP A 104 -43.32 -1.66 -5.11
C ASP A 104 -42.14 -2.54 -5.52
N HIS A 105 -42.37 -3.52 -6.41
CA HIS A 105 -41.28 -4.32 -6.97
C HIS A 105 -40.33 -3.47 -7.82
N ILE A 106 -40.83 -2.62 -8.72
CA ILE A 106 -40.00 -1.77 -9.58
C ILE A 106 -39.12 -0.84 -8.73
N ALA A 107 -39.67 -0.30 -7.63
CA ALA A 107 -38.92 0.50 -6.66
C ALA A 107 -37.92 -0.36 -5.87
N TRP A 108 -38.32 -1.53 -5.39
CA TRP A 108 -37.42 -2.50 -4.76
C TRP A 108 -36.35 -3.02 -5.73
N ALA A 109 -36.58 -3.02 -7.03
CA ALA A 109 -35.59 -3.40 -8.05
C ALA A 109 -34.60 -2.26 -8.35
N GLY A 110 -34.97 -1.01 -8.08
CA GLY A 110 -34.15 0.16 -8.36
C GLY A 110 -34.45 0.82 -9.70
N ALA A 111 -35.51 0.39 -10.41
CA ALA A 111 -35.97 0.96 -11.68
C ALA A 111 -37.02 2.08 -11.51
N SER A 112 -37.36 2.42 -10.27
CA SER A 112 -38.10 3.62 -9.87
C SER A 112 -37.70 4.03 -8.45
N PHE A 113 -38.00 5.27 -8.09
CA PHE A 113 -37.94 5.75 -6.71
C PHE A 113 -39.31 5.64 -6.05
N VAL A 114 -39.33 5.61 -4.72
CA VAL A 114 -40.56 5.66 -3.91
C VAL A 114 -40.30 6.40 -2.60
N ILE A 115 -41.21 7.31 -2.24
CA ILE A 115 -41.31 7.92 -0.91
C ILE A 115 -42.77 7.97 -0.48
N THR A 116 -43.04 8.28 0.78
CA THR A 116 -44.40 8.44 1.31
C THR A 116 -44.67 9.91 1.60
N VAL A 117 -45.68 10.50 0.94
CA VAL A 117 -46.13 11.88 1.17
C VAL A 117 -47.56 11.83 1.68
N ASP A 118 -47.80 12.39 2.86
CA ASP A 118 -49.13 12.42 3.51
C ASP A 118 -49.79 11.02 3.59
N GLY A 119 -48.99 9.98 3.84
CA GLY A 119 -49.45 8.58 3.93
C GLY A 119 -49.66 7.89 2.58
N VAL A 120 -49.36 8.55 1.46
CA VAL A 120 -49.47 7.99 0.10
C VAL A 120 -48.10 7.74 -0.50
N ASP A 121 -47.89 6.52 -1.01
CA ASP A 121 -46.67 6.18 -1.74
C ASP A 121 -46.65 6.83 -3.12
N MET A 122 -45.57 7.56 -3.39
CA MET A 122 -45.34 8.32 -4.61
C MET A 122 -44.10 7.81 -5.34
N TYR A 123 -44.24 7.56 -6.64
CA TYR A 123 -43.24 6.92 -7.49
C TYR A 123 -42.81 7.82 -8.65
N TRP A 124 -41.55 7.74 -9.05
CA TRP A 124 -41.00 8.46 -10.22
C TRP A 124 -39.74 7.78 -10.77
N GLN A 125 -39.24 8.25 -11.90
CA GLN A 125 -37.99 7.78 -12.51
C GLN A 125 -36.97 8.93 -12.64
N ASP A 126 -35.69 8.58 -12.66
CA ASP A 126 -34.59 9.50 -12.95
C ASP A 126 -33.68 8.90 -14.05
N ILE A 127 -32.49 9.45 -14.26
CA ILE A 127 -31.51 8.92 -15.19
C ILE A 127 -30.80 7.66 -14.65
N PHE A 128 -30.01 7.02 -15.51
CA PHE A 128 -29.20 5.87 -15.11
C PHE A 128 -28.09 6.22 -14.11
N VAL A 129 -27.40 7.37 -14.28
CA VAL A 129 -26.25 7.78 -13.43
C VAL A 129 -26.20 9.31 -13.23
N PRO A 130 -26.15 9.82 -11.99
CA PRO A 130 -26.47 9.07 -10.75
C PRO A 130 -27.94 8.64 -10.77
N GLY A 131 -28.27 7.53 -10.12
CA GLY A 131 -29.64 7.02 -10.10
C GLY A 131 -29.73 5.52 -10.29
N HIS A 132 -30.51 5.07 -11.28
CA HIS A 132 -30.98 3.68 -11.34
C HIS A 132 -29.87 2.63 -11.25
N LEU A 133 -28.71 2.82 -11.90
CA LEU A 133 -27.63 1.83 -11.84
C LEU A 133 -27.05 1.71 -10.43
N GLU A 134 -26.95 2.82 -9.68
CA GLU A 134 -26.47 2.81 -8.29
C GLU A 134 -27.49 2.11 -7.38
N LEU A 135 -28.79 2.39 -7.56
CA LEU A 135 -29.87 1.77 -6.78
C LEU A 135 -30.02 0.26 -7.03
N ILE A 136 -29.74 -0.18 -8.26
CA ILE A 136 -29.72 -1.60 -8.63
C ILE A 136 -28.50 -2.27 -7.97
N ASN A 137 -27.32 -1.67 -8.09
CA ASN A 137 -26.05 -2.24 -7.62
C ASN A 137 -25.91 -2.28 -6.10
N ILE A 138 -26.66 -1.45 -5.39
CA ILE A 138 -26.63 -1.46 -3.93
C ILE A 138 -27.58 -2.51 -3.33
N ASN A 139 -28.49 -3.05 -4.15
CA ASN A 139 -29.33 -4.15 -3.73
C ASN A 139 -28.52 -5.46 -3.80
N LYS A 140 -28.05 -5.91 -2.62
CA LYS A 140 -27.20 -7.09 -2.46
C LYS A 140 -27.84 -8.35 -3.04
N GLU A 141 -29.15 -8.52 -2.84
CA GLU A 141 -29.90 -9.67 -3.36
C GLU A 141 -29.90 -9.70 -4.89
N ILE A 142 -30.04 -8.55 -5.53
CA ILE A 142 -30.02 -8.44 -6.99
C ILE A 142 -28.62 -8.72 -7.53
N VAL A 143 -27.57 -8.13 -6.95
CA VAL A 143 -26.19 -8.35 -7.43
C VAL A 143 -25.75 -9.80 -7.25
N GLU A 144 -26.15 -10.45 -6.16
CA GLU A 144 -25.86 -11.86 -5.91
C GLU A 144 -26.56 -12.79 -6.93
N LYS A 145 -27.84 -12.54 -7.23
CA LYS A 145 -28.62 -13.35 -8.16
C LYS A 145 -28.34 -13.05 -9.63
N HIS A 146 -28.03 -11.80 -9.94
CA HIS A 146 -27.88 -11.26 -11.30
C HIS A 146 -26.59 -10.44 -11.42
N PRO A 147 -25.40 -11.05 -11.28
CA PRO A 147 -24.12 -10.34 -11.34
C PRO A 147 -23.90 -9.55 -12.64
N GLU A 148 -24.60 -9.88 -13.73
CA GLU A 148 -24.62 -9.10 -14.97
C GLU A 148 -25.07 -7.64 -14.79
N VAL A 149 -25.91 -7.34 -13.79
CA VAL A 149 -26.33 -5.95 -13.49
C VAL A 149 -25.19 -5.11 -12.91
N ALA A 150 -24.24 -5.78 -12.23
CA ALA A 150 -23.05 -5.13 -11.70
C ALA A 150 -22.08 -4.78 -12.83
N GLU A 151 -21.82 -5.74 -13.71
CA GLU A 151 -20.99 -5.52 -14.89
C GLU A 151 -21.61 -4.49 -15.85
N ALA A 152 -22.95 -4.43 -15.93
CA ALA A 152 -23.64 -3.39 -16.69
C ALA A 152 -23.33 -1.97 -16.20
N PHE A 153 -23.18 -1.76 -14.89
CA PHE A 153 -22.80 -0.46 -14.37
C PHE A 153 -21.41 -0.02 -14.85
N TYR A 154 -20.45 -0.95 -14.83
CA TYR A 154 -19.11 -0.71 -15.37
C TYR A 154 -19.13 -0.35 -16.87
N TYR A 155 -19.80 -1.18 -17.70
CA TYR A 155 -19.82 -0.98 -19.15
C TYR A 155 -20.65 0.24 -19.59
N PHE A 156 -21.63 0.67 -18.79
CA PHE A 156 -22.30 1.96 -19.03
C PHE A 156 -21.29 3.11 -18.97
N GLY A 157 -20.45 3.13 -17.92
CA GLY A 157 -19.36 4.10 -17.77
C GLY A 157 -18.34 4.01 -18.92
N SER A 158 -17.96 2.79 -19.33
CA SER A 158 -17.04 2.57 -20.46
C SER A 158 -17.60 3.12 -21.77
N LYS A 159 -18.92 2.99 -21.99
CA LYS A 159 -19.59 3.49 -23.21
C LYS A 159 -19.70 5.02 -23.21
N LYS A 160 -20.06 5.63 -22.07
CA LYS A 160 -20.40 7.07 -21.99
C LYS A 160 -19.20 7.97 -21.66
N GLY A 161 -18.27 7.49 -20.83
CA GLY A 161 -17.11 8.25 -20.36
C GLY A 161 -16.26 8.85 -21.48
N PRO A 162 -15.82 8.06 -22.48
CA PRO A 162 -15.07 8.56 -23.64
C PRO A 162 -15.77 9.68 -24.40
N MET A 163 -17.11 9.61 -24.52
CA MET A 163 -17.90 10.60 -25.25
C MET A 163 -17.90 11.97 -24.58
N ALA A 164 -17.66 12.01 -23.26
CA ALA A 164 -17.65 13.23 -22.46
C ALA A 164 -16.26 13.90 -22.37
N ALA A 165 -15.20 13.26 -22.86
CA ALA A 165 -13.82 13.73 -22.70
C ALA A 165 -13.62 15.13 -23.32
N GLY A 166 -13.27 16.10 -22.48
CA GLY A 166 -12.94 17.49 -22.87
C GLY A 166 -14.12 18.37 -23.29
N ILE A 167 -15.35 17.84 -23.39
CA ILE A 167 -16.54 18.63 -23.75
C ILE A 167 -17.38 19.05 -22.53
N MET A 168 -17.12 18.46 -21.38
CA MET A 168 -17.84 18.80 -20.15
C MET A 168 -17.33 20.13 -19.57
N PRO A 169 -18.21 21.00 -19.07
CA PRO A 169 -17.80 22.12 -18.24
C PRO A 169 -17.13 21.64 -16.95
N ILE A 170 -16.24 22.47 -16.43
CA ILE A 170 -15.55 22.24 -15.15
C ILE A 170 -16.59 22.03 -14.04
N GLY A 171 -16.46 20.95 -13.28
CA GLY A 171 -17.37 20.60 -12.18
C GLY A 171 -18.81 20.35 -12.60
N GLY A 172 -19.08 20.18 -13.90
CA GLY A 172 -20.44 20.05 -14.44
C GLY A 172 -20.83 18.64 -14.86
N GLY A 173 -20.11 17.63 -14.39
CA GLY A 173 -20.50 16.24 -14.56
C GLY A 173 -21.64 15.81 -13.63
N PRO A 174 -22.09 14.55 -13.81
CA PRO A 174 -23.13 13.93 -12.99
C PRO A 174 -22.76 13.82 -11.50
N MET A 175 -21.47 13.67 -11.22
CA MET A 175 -20.88 13.62 -9.89
C MET A 175 -19.86 14.74 -9.75
N ARG A 176 -19.73 15.31 -8.55
CA ARG A 176 -18.77 16.38 -8.24
C ARG A 176 -18.01 16.06 -6.97
N VAL A 177 -16.69 16.24 -7.00
CA VAL A 177 -15.82 16.18 -5.82
C VAL A 177 -16.10 17.39 -4.95
N LEU A 178 -16.29 17.14 -3.65
CA LEU A 178 -16.25 18.19 -2.65
C LEU A 178 -14.87 18.18 -1.96
N PRO A 179 -14.30 19.36 -1.68
CA PRO A 179 -13.13 19.42 -0.81
C PRO A 179 -13.49 18.85 0.57
N ILE A 180 -12.55 18.14 1.19
CA ILE A 180 -12.64 17.80 2.61
C ILE A 180 -12.77 19.10 3.39
N GLU A 181 -13.82 19.27 4.17
CA GLU A 181 -14.16 20.58 4.74
C GLU A 181 -13.03 21.16 5.61
N ARG A 182 -12.39 20.31 6.42
CA ARG A 182 -11.22 20.65 7.24
C ARG A 182 -10.06 21.23 6.43
N SER A 183 -9.96 20.92 5.13
CA SER A 183 -8.93 21.45 4.23
C SER A 183 -9.19 22.87 3.73
N ILE A 184 -10.41 23.37 3.89
CA ILE A 184 -10.83 24.70 3.41
C ILE A 184 -11.33 25.61 4.55
N ASP A 185 -11.25 25.18 5.81
CA ASP A 185 -11.77 25.94 6.96
C ASP A 185 -11.15 27.33 7.10
N ALA A 186 -9.84 27.45 6.85
CA ALA A 186 -9.13 28.72 6.88
C ALA A 186 -9.33 29.57 5.59
N ASN A 187 -9.98 29.03 4.56
CA ASN A 187 -10.15 29.70 3.28
C ASN A 187 -11.32 30.69 3.32
N THR A 188 -11.01 31.99 3.29
CA THR A 188 -12.02 33.07 3.34
C THR A 188 -12.93 33.15 2.11
N LYS A 189 -12.59 32.48 1.01
CA LYS A 189 -13.38 32.43 -0.24
C LYS A 189 -14.23 31.15 -0.34
N LYS A 190 -14.29 30.35 0.73
CA LYS A 190 -15.08 29.11 0.73
C LYS A 190 -16.55 29.38 0.46
N ALA A 191 -17.16 28.47 -0.29
CA ALA A 191 -18.58 28.54 -0.62
C ALA A 191 -19.35 27.48 0.16
N THR A 192 -20.49 27.86 0.73
CA THR A 192 -21.26 26.96 1.61
C THR A 192 -21.77 25.71 0.89
N PHE A 193 -22.01 25.78 -0.42
CA PHE A 193 -22.39 24.61 -1.22
C PHE A 193 -21.25 23.60 -1.44
N GLU A 194 -20.03 23.91 -1.02
CA GLU A 194 -18.87 23.00 -1.07
C GLU A 194 -18.54 22.43 0.32
N GLU A 195 -19.30 22.78 1.36
CA GLU A 195 -19.17 22.28 2.74
C GLU A 195 -20.07 21.05 2.94
N ILE A 196 -19.52 19.98 3.51
CA ILE A 196 -20.26 18.74 3.80
C ILE A 196 -21.21 18.97 4.98
N SER A 197 -20.76 19.71 5.98
CA SER A 197 -21.53 20.05 7.17
C SER A 197 -22.82 20.76 6.83
N LYS A 198 -22.85 21.59 5.77
CA LYS A 198 -24.08 22.21 5.27
C LYS A 198 -25.14 21.15 4.99
N TYR A 199 -24.81 20.18 4.14
CA TYR A 199 -25.75 19.14 3.73
C TYR A 199 -26.19 18.26 4.90
N LEU A 200 -25.27 17.89 5.79
CA LEU A 200 -25.58 17.09 6.97
C LEU A 200 -26.43 17.85 8.02
N ASN A 201 -26.32 19.17 8.09
CA ASN A 201 -27.08 19.98 9.05
C ASN A 201 -28.47 20.40 8.53
N GLU A 202 -28.64 20.55 7.22
CA GLU A 202 -29.93 20.92 6.60
C GLU A 202 -30.93 19.76 6.55
N GLU A 203 -30.47 18.52 6.71
CA GLU A 203 -31.29 17.32 6.61
C GLU A 203 -31.55 16.67 7.98
N GLU A 204 -32.65 15.92 8.08
CA GLU A 204 -33.08 15.24 9.32
C GLU A 204 -33.09 13.71 9.22
N VAL A 205 -33.22 13.17 8.00
CA VAL A 205 -33.31 11.72 7.75
C VAL A 205 -32.06 11.26 7.02
N PHE A 206 -31.37 10.28 7.60
CA PHE A 206 -30.10 9.75 7.08
C PHE A 206 -30.14 8.24 6.98
N THR A 207 -29.52 7.71 5.92
CA THR A 207 -29.15 6.30 5.82
C THR A 207 -27.70 6.15 5.42
N VAL A 208 -27.13 4.99 5.72
CA VAL A 208 -25.86 4.54 5.17
C VAL A 208 -26.03 3.21 4.46
N SER A 209 -25.27 3.04 3.40
CA SER A 209 -25.24 1.84 2.56
C SER A 209 -23.84 1.54 2.03
N ASP A 210 -23.66 0.37 1.45
CA ASP A 210 -22.42 -0.02 0.78
C ASP A 210 -22.11 0.89 -0.42
N CYS A 211 -20.85 1.01 -0.84
CA CYS A 211 -20.49 1.76 -2.03
C CYS A 211 -20.86 0.99 -3.31
N SER A 212 -21.84 1.48 -4.08
CA SER A 212 -22.32 0.85 -5.32
C SER A 212 -21.19 0.56 -6.33
N CYS A 213 -20.23 1.46 -6.49
CA CYS A 213 -19.09 1.28 -7.38
C CYS A 213 -18.16 0.15 -6.92
N ARG A 214 -17.90 0.06 -5.60
CA ARG A 214 -17.06 -1.01 -5.02
C ARG A 214 -17.80 -2.34 -5.02
N THR A 215 -19.12 -2.36 -4.80
CA THR A 215 -19.97 -3.55 -4.98
C THR A 215 -19.88 -4.08 -6.40
N SER A 216 -19.99 -3.21 -7.40
CA SER A 216 -19.86 -3.60 -8.79
C SER A 216 -18.47 -4.18 -9.11
N ARG A 217 -17.40 -3.52 -8.63
CA ARG A 217 -16.02 -4.02 -8.76
C ARG A 217 -15.81 -5.38 -8.09
N GLU A 218 -16.34 -5.55 -6.88
CA GLU A 218 -16.28 -6.81 -6.13
C GLU A 218 -16.95 -7.96 -6.88
N ALA A 219 -18.15 -7.74 -7.44
CA ALA A 219 -18.88 -8.74 -8.22
C ALA A 219 -18.13 -9.19 -9.51
N MET A 220 -17.24 -8.33 -10.02
CA MET A 220 -16.36 -8.61 -11.15
C MET A 220 -15.02 -9.26 -10.72
N GLY A 221 -14.76 -9.44 -9.43
CA GLY A 221 -13.46 -9.90 -8.92
C GLY A 221 -12.36 -8.83 -9.02
N GLU A 222 -12.76 -7.57 -9.13
CA GLU A 222 -11.87 -6.43 -9.33
C GLU A 222 -11.93 -5.43 -8.18
N GLY A 223 -12.24 -5.83 -6.95
CA GLY A 223 -12.16 -4.93 -5.80
C GLY A 223 -10.74 -4.36 -5.60
N CYS A 224 -10.60 -3.20 -4.94
CA CYS A 224 -9.31 -2.54 -4.74
C CYS A 224 -8.85 -2.43 -3.27
N GLY A 225 -9.35 -3.30 -2.40
CA GLY A 225 -8.97 -3.39 -0.98
C GLY A 225 -9.61 -2.35 -0.06
N HIS A 226 -10.12 -1.24 -0.59
CA HIS A 226 -10.78 -0.24 0.26
C HIS A 226 -12.19 -0.71 0.69
N LEU A 227 -12.59 -0.38 1.93
CA LEU A 227 -13.88 -0.73 2.55
C LEU A 227 -15.08 -0.52 1.63
N LYS A 228 -15.95 -1.51 1.46
CA LYS A 228 -17.18 -1.35 0.66
C LYS A 228 -18.36 -0.92 1.54
N GLU A 229 -18.41 -1.46 2.75
CA GLU A 229 -19.55 -1.44 3.65
C GLU A 229 -19.74 -0.07 4.30
N ASN A 230 -20.99 0.38 4.39
CA ASN A 230 -21.39 1.62 5.09
C ASN A 230 -20.61 2.89 4.66
N MET A 231 -20.36 3.04 3.35
CA MET A 231 -19.56 4.15 2.80
C MET A 231 -20.39 5.25 2.12
N CYS A 232 -21.61 4.97 1.67
CA CYS A 232 -22.44 5.96 1.00
C CYS A 232 -23.54 6.43 1.95
N ILE A 233 -23.60 7.73 2.21
CA ILE A 233 -24.64 8.36 3.03
C ILE A 233 -25.72 8.89 2.11
N GLN A 234 -26.99 8.63 2.41
CA GLN A 234 -28.13 9.26 1.74
C GLN A 234 -28.89 10.12 2.73
N MET A 235 -29.54 11.16 2.19
CA MET A 235 -30.19 12.21 2.98
C MET A 235 -31.60 12.51 2.45
N GLY A 236 -32.46 12.96 3.35
CA GLY A 236 -33.83 13.38 3.02
C GLY A 236 -34.61 12.31 2.26
N HIS A 237 -35.18 12.68 1.11
CA HIS A 237 -36.00 11.77 0.29
C HIS A 237 -35.24 10.53 -0.21
N ALA A 238 -33.91 10.61 -0.41
CA ALA A 238 -33.13 9.43 -0.77
C ALA A 238 -32.98 8.49 0.43
N ALA A 239 -32.76 9.01 1.63
CA ALA A 239 -32.73 8.20 2.85
C ALA A 239 -34.06 7.47 3.07
N GLU A 240 -35.19 8.16 2.89
CA GLU A 240 -36.53 7.54 2.98
C GLU A 240 -36.69 6.36 2.01
N TYR A 241 -36.24 6.51 0.76
CA TYR A 241 -36.26 5.44 -0.23
C TYR A 241 -35.40 4.23 0.21
N TYR A 242 -34.21 4.48 0.75
CA TYR A 242 -33.30 3.42 1.21
C TYR A 242 -33.89 2.65 2.39
N ILE A 243 -34.54 3.34 3.34
CA ILE A 243 -35.28 2.73 4.44
C ILE A 243 -36.42 1.87 3.89
N LYS A 244 -37.26 2.45 3.03
CA LYS A 244 -38.47 1.80 2.52
C LYS A 244 -38.19 0.55 1.69
N THR A 245 -37.04 0.51 1.02
CA THR A 245 -36.64 -0.63 0.20
C THR A 245 -35.65 -1.59 0.88
N GLY A 246 -35.27 -1.32 2.14
CA GLY A 246 -34.37 -2.17 2.91
C GLY A 246 -32.93 -2.20 2.40
N ARG A 247 -32.49 -1.18 1.65
CA ARG A 247 -31.15 -1.11 1.04
C ARG A 247 -30.10 -0.44 1.90
N GLY A 248 -30.53 0.39 2.83
CA GLY A 248 -29.65 1.15 3.72
C GLY A 248 -30.10 1.01 5.16
N ARG A 249 -29.15 1.19 6.07
CA ARG A 249 -29.42 1.28 7.51
C ARG A 249 -29.65 2.74 7.87
N GLN A 250 -30.71 3.03 8.61
CA GLN A 250 -30.93 4.36 9.16
C GLN A 250 -29.84 4.70 10.18
N ILE A 251 -29.34 5.93 10.13
CA ILE A 251 -28.29 6.44 11.03
C ILE A 251 -28.67 7.78 11.63
N THR A 252 -27.94 8.19 12.66
CA THR A 252 -28.03 9.55 13.23
C THR A 252 -27.17 10.52 12.43
N ARG A 253 -27.36 11.83 12.65
CA ARG A 253 -26.49 12.86 12.05
C ARG A 253 -25.07 12.75 12.61
N GLU A 254 -24.93 12.49 13.91
CA GLU A 254 -23.65 12.31 14.58
C GLU A 254 -22.87 11.15 13.96
N GLU A 255 -23.54 10.02 13.74
CA GLU A 255 -22.95 8.86 13.06
C GLU A 255 -22.56 9.18 11.60
N ALA A 256 -23.32 10.04 10.90
CA ALA A 256 -22.95 10.49 9.56
C ALA A 256 -21.63 11.27 9.56
N PHE A 257 -21.40 12.15 10.54
CA PHE A 257 -20.12 12.84 10.71
C PHE A 257 -18.98 11.88 11.06
N GLU A 258 -19.22 10.88 11.93
CA GLU A 258 -18.22 9.85 12.27
C GLU A 258 -17.81 9.03 11.03
N ILE A 259 -18.76 8.71 10.14
CA ILE A 259 -18.47 8.01 8.88
C ILE A 259 -17.61 8.88 7.95
N ILE A 260 -17.90 10.18 7.85
CA ILE A 260 -17.10 11.13 7.06
C ILE A 260 -15.68 11.22 7.60
N GLU A 261 -15.51 11.39 8.91
CA GLU A 261 -14.18 11.44 9.54
C GLU A 261 -13.41 10.13 9.32
N LYS A 262 -14.06 8.98 9.54
CA LYS A 262 -13.45 7.67 9.30
C LYS A 262 -13.04 7.50 7.84
N ALA A 263 -13.84 7.99 6.88
CA ALA A 263 -13.50 7.92 5.47
C ALA A 263 -12.25 8.76 5.14
N GLU A 264 -12.17 9.99 5.67
CA GLU A 264 -11.02 10.89 5.50
C GLU A 264 -9.74 10.32 6.12
N ASP A 265 -9.84 9.73 7.31
CA ASP A 265 -8.72 9.10 8.00
C ASP A 265 -8.16 7.92 7.19
N ASN A 266 -9.05 7.17 6.52
CA ASN A 266 -8.72 6.11 5.57
C ASN A 266 -8.29 6.61 4.18
N GLY A 267 -8.10 7.92 3.98
CA GLY A 267 -7.62 8.51 2.73
C GLY A 267 -8.67 8.54 1.60
N LEU A 268 -9.95 8.39 1.94
CA LEU A 268 -11.05 8.55 1.01
C LEU A 268 -11.42 10.04 0.90
N MET A 269 -12.00 10.41 -0.24
CA MET A 269 -12.48 11.76 -0.51
C MET A 269 -13.96 11.75 -0.83
N HIS A 270 -14.58 12.93 -0.82
CA HIS A 270 -16.02 13.06 -0.93
C HIS A 270 -16.47 13.41 -2.34
N SER A 271 -17.59 12.83 -2.76
CA SER A 271 -18.27 13.22 -4.00
C SER A 271 -19.78 13.18 -3.81
N VAL A 272 -20.47 14.06 -4.52
CA VAL A 272 -21.93 14.21 -4.43
C VAL A 272 -22.56 14.17 -5.82
N PRO A 273 -23.81 13.67 -5.95
CA PRO A 273 -24.66 13.95 -7.10
C PRO A 273 -24.76 15.46 -7.32
N ASN A 274 -24.63 15.89 -8.59
CA ASN A 274 -24.45 17.30 -8.96
C ASN A 274 -25.51 17.82 -9.95
N LEU A 275 -26.57 17.04 -10.20
CA LEU A 275 -27.63 17.36 -11.18
C LEU A 275 -28.98 17.68 -10.56
N ASP A 276 -29.04 17.88 -9.24
CA ASP A 276 -30.28 18.13 -8.48
C ASP A 276 -30.54 19.62 -8.18
N GLY A 277 -29.67 20.48 -8.72
CA GLY A 277 -29.72 21.93 -8.53
C GLY A 277 -28.66 22.47 -7.60
N ILE A 278 -28.54 23.80 -7.60
CA ILE A 278 -27.51 24.52 -6.86
C ILE A 278 -27.68 24.28 -5.36
N GLY A 279 -26.61 23.81 -4.71
CA GLY A 279 -26.57 23.58 -3.27
C GLY A 279 -27.54 22.51 -2.79
N LYS A 280 -27.96 21.59 -3.67
CA LYS A 280 -28.80 20.44 -3.34
C LYS A 280 -28.06 19.17 -3.69
N THR A 281 -28.11 18.21 -2.78
CA THR A 281 -27.69 16.85 -3.05
C THR A 281 -28.43 15.90 -2.14
N HIS A 282 -28.59 14.66 -2.57
CA HIS A 282 -29.32 13.64 -1.82
C HIS A 282 -28.41 12.52 -1.31
N ALA A 283 -27.11 12.57 -1.62
CA ALA A 283 -26.15 11.57 -1.18
C ALA A 283 -24.73 12.14 -1.07
N ILE A 284 -23.94 11.56 -0.18
CA ILE A 284 -22.49 11.79 -0.06
C ILE A 284 -21.80 10.43 -0.23
N CYS A 285 -20.92 10.36 -1.22
CA CYS A 285 -20.13 9.19 -1.52
C CYS A 285 -18.69 9.38 -1.02
N ASN A 286 -18.26 8.51 -0.13
CA ASN A 286 -16.86 8.36 0.26
C ASN A 286 -16.16 7.52 -0.82
N CYS A 287 -15.39 8.16 -1.69
CA CYS A 287 -14.83 7.57 -2.90
C CYS A 287 -13.35 7.20 -2.72
N CYS A 288 -12.86 6.31 -3.57
CA CYS A 288 -11.42 6.02 -3.72
C CYS A 288 -11.01 6.23 -5.19
N GLY A 289 -9.73 6.48 -5.45
CA GLY A 289 -9.20 6.65 -6.81
C GLY A 289 -9.26 5.39 -7.67
N CYS A 290 -9.26 4.20 -7.04
CA CYS A 290 -9.12 2.90 -7.71
C CYS A 290 -10.42 2.19 -8.07
N GLY A 291 -11.50 2.46 -7.34
CA GLY A 291 -12.78 1.75 -7.46
C GLY A 291 -13.94 2.61 -7.91
N CYS A 292 -13.90 3.93 -7.65
CA CYS A 292 -14.99 4.84 -7.95
C CYS A 292 -15.14 5.08 -9.47
N TYR A 293 -16.37 4.96 -9.98
CA TYR A 293 -16.66 5.23 -11.40
C TYR A 293 -16.67 6.70 -11.77
N ALA A 294 -16.90 7.61 -10.83
CA ALA A 294 -16.66 9.03 -11.06
C ALA A 294 -15.15 9.30 -11.23
N MET A 295 -14.30 8.73 -10.36
CA MET A 295 -12.84 8.91 -10.47
C MET A 295 -12.23 8.22 -11.67
N ARG A 296 -12.82 7.12 -12.14
CA ARG A 296 -12.44 6.51 -13.42
C ARG A 296 -12.45 7.54 -14.56
N LEU A 297 -13.39 8.48 -14.58
CA LEU A 297 -13.43 9.53 -15.61
C LEU A 297 -12.19 10.44 -15.55
N ALA A 298 -11.72 10.75 -14.34
CA ALA A 298 -10.52 11.53 -14.09
C ALA A 298 -9.23 10.73 -14.34
N ASN A 299 -9.22 9.43 -14.04
CA ASN A 299 -8.02 8.61 -14.11
C ASN A 299 -7.83 7.95 -15.47
N GLU A 300 -8.81 7.19 -15.96
CA GLU A 300 -8.72 6.45 -17.22
C GLU A 300 -8.79 7.37 -18.43
N TYR A 301 -9.73 8.31 -18.43
CA TYR A 301 -9.95 9.22 -19.56
C TYR A 301 -9.27 10.57 -19.39
N LEU A 302 -8.55 10.80 -18.30
CA LEU A 302 -7.91 12.07 -17.96
C LEU A 302 -8.88 13.26 -18.08
N ASN A 303 -10.16 13.04 -17.77
CA ASN A 303 -11.23 14.03 -17.94
C ASN A 303 -11.57 14.71 -16.61
N ASN A 304 -10.57 15.17 -15.86
CA ASN A 304 -10.72 15.66 -14.48
C ASN A 304 -11.73 16.83 -14.37
N ASP A 305 -11.94 17.61 -15.44
CA ASP A 305 -12.97 18.67 -15.52
C ASP A 305 -14.39 18.17 -15.23
N ILE A 306 -14.71 16.92 -15.55
CA ILE A 306 -16.07 16.39 -15.33
C ILE A 306 -16.41 16.26 -13.84
N VAL A 307 -15.43 16.08 -12.96
CA VAL A 307 -15.66 15.77 -11.53
C VAL A 307 -15.02 16.76 -10.56
N ARG A 308 -14.03 17.57 -10.98
CA ARG A 308 -13.25 18.41 -10.06
C ARG A 308 -14.10 19.43 -9.29
N SER A 309 -13.62 19.83 -8.12
CA SER A 309 -14.16 20.94 -7.33
C SER A 309 -13.68 22.30 -7.89
N ASN A 310 -14.01 23.39 -7.19
CA ASN A 310 -13.48 24.72 -7.50
C ASN A 310 -12.02 24.95 -7.07
N TYR A 311 -11.37 23.94 -6.48
CA TYR A 311 -10.08 24.07 -5.83
C TYR A 311 -8.96 23.33 -6.56
N LYS A 312 -7.73 23.79 -6.36
CA LYS A 312 -6.51 23.05 -6.69
C LYS A 312 -5.59 22.98 -5.47
N SER A 313 -4.75 21.95 -5.43
CA SER A 313 -3.67 21.89 -4.44
C SER A 313 -2.53 22.78 -4.90
N VAL A 314 -1.99 23.58 -4.00
CA VAL A 314 -0.76 24.36 -4.20
C VAL A 314 0.25 23.88 -3.16
N VAL A 315 1.49 23.65 -3.58
CA VAL A 315 2.56 23.22 -2.69
C VAL A 315 3.54 24.38 -2.51
N ASP A 316 3.80 24.75 -1.26
CA ASP A 316 4.97 25.55 -0.91
C ASP A 316 6.18 24.63 -0.79
N GLU A 317 7.03 24.64 -1.82
CA GLU A 317 8.22 23.81 -1.84
C GLU A 317 9.22 24.18 -0.75
N SER A 318 9.20 25.42 -0.23
CA SER A 318 10.12 25.85 0.82
C SER A 318 9.85 25.13 2.15
N GLU A 319 8.56 24.93 2.48
CA GLU A 319 8.10 24.18 3.65
C GLU A 319 8.00 22.66 3.40
N CYS A 320 7.91 22.24 2.13
CA CYS A 320 7.82 20.83 1.80
C CYS A 320 9.10 20.06 2.15
N VAL A 321 8.91 18.90 2.78
CA VAL A 321 9.97 17.96 3.17
C VAL A 321 9.88 16.61 2.49
N ALA A 322 9.15 16.51 1.37
CA ALA A 322 9.00 15.30 0.56
C ALA A 322 8.74 14.02 1.37
N CYS A 323 7.88 14.11 2.40
CA CYS A 323 7.54 12.95 3.22
C CYS A 323 6.63 11.92 2.52
N GLY A 324 6.05 12.26 1.36
CA GLY A 324 5.26 11.33 0.56
C GLY A 324 3.84 11.06 1.04
N GLU A 325 3.48 11.45 2.28
CA GLU A 325 2.16 11.18 2.87
C GLU A 325 0.98 11.71 2.02
N CYS A 326 1.16 12.87 1.38
CA CYS A 326 0.18 13.45 0.44
C CYS A 326 0.13 12.75 -0.92
N VAL A 327 1.24 12.11 -1.33
CA VAL A 327 1.33 11.29 -2.53
C VAL A 327 0.53 10.02 -2.32
N ASP A 328 0.63 9.35 -1.17
CA ASP A 328 -0.10 8.10 -0.86
C ASP A 328 -1.62 8.24 -1.05
N VAL A 329 -2.19 9.36 -0.58
CA VAL A 329 -3.65 9.58 -0.59
C VAL A 329 -4.19 10.26 -1.84
N CYS A 330 -3.34 10.67 -2.79
CA CYS A 330 -3.81 11.37 -3.98
C CYS A 330 -4.67 10.45 -4.88
N PRO A 331 -5.96 10.75 -5.12
CA PRO A 331 -6.85 9.83 -5.84
C PRO A 331 -6.59 9.80 -7.36
N THR A 332 -5.86 10.79 -7.89
CA THR A 332 -5.61 10.96 -9.32
C THR A 332 -4.14 10.98 -9.73
N ASN A 333 -3.25 10.63 -8.80
CA ASN A 333 -1.79 10.69 -8.99
C ASN A 333 -1.29 12.08 -9.46
N ALA A 334 -2.04 13.13 -9.11
CA ALA A 334 -1.68 14.51 -9.35
C ALA A 334 -0.46 14.95 -8.53
N LEU A 335 -0.32 14.44 -7.30
CA LEU A 335 0.84 14.70 -6.45
C LEU A 335 1.86 13.56 -6.58
N ARG A 336 3.13 13.92 -6.74
CA ARG A 336 4.29 13.03 -6.80
C ARG A 336 5.50 13.68 -6.15
N LEU A 337 6.42 12.89 -5.63
CA LEU A 337 7.70 13.40 -5.17
C LEU A 337 8.60 13.77 -6.35
N GLY A 338 9.19 14.95 -6.31
CA GLY A 338 10.17 15.44 -7.27
C GLY A 338 11.43 15.94 -6.56
N GLN A 339 12.32 16.52 -7.36
CA GLN A 339 13.56 17.13 -6.90
C GLN A 339 13.29 18.56 -6.40
N LYS A 340 13.92 18.94 -5.29
CA LYS A 340 13.89 20.32 -4.75
C LYS A 340 15.21 21.06 -4.97
N LEU A 341 16.32 20.34 -4.99
CA LEU A 341 17.65 20.93 -5.23
C LEU A 341 17.78 21.48 -6.64
N CYS A 342 18.58 22.54 -6.80
CA CYS A 342 18.87 23.14 -8.10
C CYS A 342 19.61 22.18 -9.03
N SER A 343 19.33 22.27 -10.33
CA SER A 343 19.96 21.46 -11.38
C SER A 343 20.78 22.31 -12.34
N LYS A 344 21.88 21.74 -12.85
CA LYS A 344 22.69 22.31 -13.94
C LYS A 344 21.88 22.44 -15.23
N GLU A 345 21.03 21.45 -15.52
CA GLU A 345 20.10 21.45 -16.65
C GLU A 345 18.67 21.69 -16.19
N GLU A 346 17.90 22.44 -16.98
CA GLU A 346 16.47 22.70 -16.71
C GLU A 346 15.68 21.39 -16.66
N ILE A 347 14.97 21.16 -15.56
CA ILE A 347 14.08 20.01 -15.40
C ILE A 347 12.66 20.42 -15.78
N ASP A 348 12.11 19.72 -16.77
CA ASP A 348 10.71 19.85 -17.15
C ASP A 348 9.81 19.04 -16.20
N GLU A 349 9.33 19.71 -15.16
CA GLU A 349 8.42 19.11 -14.16
C GLU A 349 6.95 19.16 -14.59
N THR A 350 6.66 19.71 -15.78
CA THR A 350 5.29 19.73 -16.30
C THR A 350 4.89 18.33 -16.74
N ILE A 351 4.09 17.68 -15.90
CA ILE A 351 3.63 16.32 -16.14
C ILE A 351 2.65 16.26 -17.32
N THR A 352 1.45 16.82 -17.17
CA THR A 352 0.39 16.67 -18.18
C THR A 352 0.34 17.86 -19.15
N LYS A 353 0.94 17.67 -20.32
CA LYS A 353 0.95 18.68 -21.41
C LYS A 353 -0.20 18.53 -22.41
N VAL A 354 -0.58 17.29 -22.67
CA VAL A 354 -1.59 16.94 -23.67
C VAL A 354 -2.88 16.59 -22.93
N THR A 355 -3.97 17.31 -23.22
CA THR A 355 -5.23 17.16 -22.49
C THR A 355 -6.42 16.97 -23.42
N PRO A 356 -7.53 16.38 -22.94
CA PRO A 356 -8.80 16.36 -23.67
C PRO A 356 -9.30 17.75 -24.09
N ARG A 357 -8.91 18.83 -23.39
CA ARG A 357 -9.34 20.20 -23.69
C ARG A 357 -8.88 20.70 -25.06
N ASN A 358 -7.74 20.21 -25.53
CA ASN A 358 -6.99 20.82 -26.62
C ASN A 358 -6.56 19.82 -27.71
N THR A 359 -6.85 18.53 -27.53
CA THR A 359 -6.44 17.44 -28.42
C THR A 359 -7.59 16.45 -28.65
N GLU A 360 -7.57 15.77 -29.80
CA GLU A 360 -8.46 14.63 -30.04
C GLU A 360 -8.14 13.48 -29.07
N TRP A 361 -9.15 13.08 -28.30
CA TRP A 361 -9.00 12.17 -27.17
C TRP A 361 -9.55 10.78 -27.50
N LYS A 362 -8.69 9.95 -28.07
CA LYS A 362 -9.00 8.57 -28.50
C LYS A 362 -8.30 7.58 -27.57
N GLU A 363 -8.56 6.29 -27.76
CA GLU A 363 -8.09 5.19 -26.91
C GLU A 363 -6.57 5.17 -26.69
N ASP A 364 -5.79 5.64 -27.67
CA ASP A 364 -4.32 5.75 -27.56
C ASP A 364 -3.83 6.71 -26.48
N LYS A 365 -4.71 7.58 -25.97
CA LYS A 365 -4.40 8.58 -24.92
C LYS A 365 -5.06 8.28 -23.58
N TRP A 366 -5.76 7.16 -23.47
CA TRP A 366 -6.36 6.76 -22.21
C TRP A 366 -5.31 6.10 -21.32
N ASN A 367 -5.47 6.30 -20.03
CA ASN A 367 -4.73 5.59 -19.01
C ASN A 367 -5.52 4.34 -18.57
N SER A 368 -5.68 3.36 -19.47
CA SER A 368 -6.44 2.13 -19.18
C SER A 368 -5.92 1.36 -17.96
N ASP A 369 -4.61 1.48 -17.69
CA ASP A 369 -3.92 0.78 -16.60
C ASP A 369 -3.80 1.63 -15.32
N TYR A 370 -4.59 2.69 -15.15
CA TYR A 370 -4.53 3.64 -14.02
C TYR A 370 -4.57 2.97 -12.63
N ARG A 371 -5.05 1.74 -12.56
CA ARG A 371 -5.21 0.95 -11.33
C ARG A 371 -3.93 0.21 -10.92
N ILE A 372 -2.92 0.14 -11.79
CA ILE A 372 -1.68 -0.62 -11.56
C ILE A 372 -0.41 0.15 -11.92
N ASN A 373 -0.54 1.34 -12.53
CA ASN A 373 0.61 2.11 -13.03
C ASN A 373 0.88 3.42 -12.27
N ARG A 374 0.33 3.54 -11.05
CA ARG A 374 0.60 4.67 -10.14
C ARG A 374 2.11 4.88 -10.01
N GLN A 375 2.52 6.15 -9.96
CA GLN A 375 3.91 6.54 -9.73
C GLN A 375 4.06 7.39 -8.46
N ASN A 376 5.04 7.10 -7.61
CA ASN A 376 5.27 7.85 -6.37
C ASN A 376 6.22 9.03 -6.57
N SER A 377 7.11 8.98 -7.57
CA SER A 377 7.98 10.09 -7.94
C SER A 377 7.86 10.52 -9.41
N LEU A 378 8.41 11.68 -9.73
CA LEU A 378 8.62 12.15 -11.10
C LEU A 378 9.86 11.51 -11.73
N GLU A 379 10.02 11.71 -13.04
CA GLU A 379 11.21 11.27 -13.78
C GLU A 379 12.50 11.99 -13.35
N SER A 380 12.37 13.20 -12.80
CA SER A 380 13.47 13.93 -12.16
C SER A 380 13.99 13.24 -10.90
N GLY A 381 13.20 12.32 -10.34
CA GLY A 381 13.51 11.60 -9.13
C GLY A 381 13.28 12.42 -7.86
N THR A 382 13.56 11.80 -6.71
CA THR A 382 13.43 12.39 -5.38
C THR A 382 14.60 11.96 -4.48
N SER A 383 14.49 12.20 -3.18
CA SER A 383 15.57 11.96 -2.22
C SER A 383 16.06 10.50 -2.23
N PRO A 384 17.38 10.27 -2.16
CA PRO A 384 17.96 8.93 -2.08
C PRO A 384 17.48 8.14 -0.85
N CYS A 385 17.31 8.83 0.28
CA CYS A 385 16.98 8.22 1.56
C CYS A 385 15.60 7.51 1.60
N ILE A 386 14.56 8.02 0.94
CA ILE A 386 13.29 7.32 0.79
C ILE A 386 13.35 6.24 -0.30
N THR A 387 14.15 6.46 -1.35
CA THR A 387 14.27 5.55 -2.48
C THR A 387 14.99 4.25 -2.12
N ASN A 388 16.09 4.34 -1.36
CA ASN A 388 16.92 3.20 -0.99
C ASN A 388 16.42 2.45 0.25
N CYS A 389 15.57 3.07 1.06
CA CYS A 389 14.99 2.40 2.22
C CYS A 389 13.95 1.38 1.74
N PRO A 390 14.10 0.06 2.03
CA PRO A 390 13.17 -0.95 1.51
C PRO A 390 11.72 -0.80 1.96
N VAL A 391 11.48 -0.09 3.07
CA VAL A 391 10.15 0.25 3.61
C VAL A 391 9.75 1.70 3.30
N HIS A 392 10.55 2.43 2.53
CA HIS A 392 10.31 3.81 2.08
C HIS A 392 9.94 4.78 3.20
N ILE A 393 10.65 4.72 4.33
CA ILE A 393 10.38 5.63 5.46
C ILE A 393 10.62 7.09 5.02
N PRO A 394 9.70 8.01 5.34
CA PRO A 394 9.84 9.46 5.14
C PRO A 394 10.97 10.13 5.93
N VAL A 395 12.23 9.87 5.57
CA VAL A 395 13.42 10.34 6.31
C VAL A 395 13.45 11.85 6.53
N GLN A 396 13.30 12.62 5.45
CA GLN A 396 13.27 14.08 5.54
C GLN A 396 12.13 14.60 6.42
N GLY A 397 11.00 13.89 6.46
CA GLY A 397 9.85 14.22 7.29
C GLY A 397 10.15 14.10 8.78
N TYR A 398 10.64 12.94 9.23
CA TYR A 398 10.92 12.77 10.66
C TYR A 398 12.14 13.58 11.12
N ILE A 399 13.11 13.85 10.24
CA ILE A 399 14.23 14.75 10.54
C ILE A 399 13.72 16.18 10.77
N LYS A 400 12.81 16.68 9.93
CA LYS A 400 12.22 18.01 10.12
C LYS A 400 11.41 18.09 11.41
N LEU A 401 10.63 17.05 11.74
CA LEU A 401 9.89 17.00 13.01
C LEU A 401 10.84 16.97 14.21
N ALA A 402 11.94 16.22 14.12
CA ALA A 402 12.97 16.19 15.16
C ALA A 402 13.68 17.55 15.33
N ALA A 403 13.96 18.25 14.23
CA ALA A 403 14.51 19.63 14.26
C ALA A 403 13.57 20.62 14.96
N GLN A 404 12.26 20.34 14.98
CA GLN A 404 11.24 21.15 15.65
C GLN A 404 10.94 20.68 17.09
N GLY A 405 11.66 19.67 17.60
CA GLY A 405 11.38 19.05 18.91
C GLY A 405 10.10 18.20 18.94
N LYS A 406 9.45 17.96 17.79
CA LYS A 406 8.18 17.22 17.66
C LYS A 406 8.43 15.70 17.60
N TYR A 407 9.10 15.16 18.61
CA TYR A 407 9.56 13.77 18.58
C TYR A 407 8.42 12.73 18.56
N GLN A 408 7.27 13.02 19.18
CA GLN A 408 6.12 12.10 19.15
C GLN A 408 5.54 11.96 17.73
N GLU A 409 5.38 13.08 17.02
CA GLU A 409 4.91 13.08 15.64
C GLU A 409 5.93 12.41 14.70
N ALA A 410 7.23 12.59 14.97
CA ALA A 410 8.31 11.92 14.26
C ALA A 410 8.25 10.40 14.44
N LEU A 411 8.03 9.93 15.68
CA LEU A 411 7.88 8.53 16.02
C LEU A 411 6.65 7.91 15.33
N GLU A 412 5.51 8.60 15.39
CA GLU A 412 4.28 8.19 14.67
C GLU A 412 4.53 8.03 13.16
N LEU A 413 5.22 9.00 12.55
CA LEU A 413 5.53 8.96 11.11
C LEU A 413 6.43 7.77 10.76
N ILE A 414 7.41 7.46 11.60
CA ILE A 414 8.26 6.27 11.40
C ILE A 414 7.42 4.98 11.57
N LYS A 415 6.58 4.90 12.61
CA LYS A 415 5.77 3.71 12.92
C LYS A 415 4.63 3.42 11.95
N LYS A 416 4.28 4.37 11.07
CA LYS A 416 3.42 4.12 9.91
C LYS A 416 4.10 3.19 8.88
N HIS A 417 5.42 3.19 8.83
CA HIS A 417 6.20 2.49 7.81
C HIS A 417 7.08 1.37 8.37
N ASN A 418 7.51 1.47 9.62
CA ASN A 418 8.35 0.49 10.29
C ASN A 418 7.84 0.23 11.72
N PRO A 419 7.36 -0.98 12.04
CA PRO A 419 6.91 -1.32 13.39
C PRO A 419 8.03 -1.57 14.39
N LEU A 420 9.29 -1.69 13.93
CA LEU A 420 10.46 -1.99 14.76
C LEU A 420 11.53 -0.88 14.67
N PRO A 421 11.19 0.41 14.87
CA PRO A 421 12.12 1.52 14.70
C PRO A 421 13.32 1.49 15.66
N ALA A 422 13.15 1.05 16.91
CA ALA A 422 14.19 1.01 17.94
C ALA A 422 15.17 -0.14 17.69
N VAL A 423 14.69 -1.29 17.21
CA VAL A 423 15.53 -2.36 16.65
C VAL A 423 16.31 -1.82 15.46
N CYS A 424 15.63 -1.25 14.46
CA CYS A 424 16.30 -0.75 13.27
C CYS A 424 17.31 0.37 13.57
N GLY A 425 17.11 1.19 14.61
CA GLY A 425 18.08 2.21 15.04
C GLY A 425 19.38 1.64 15.61
N ARG A 426 19.49 0.31 15.79
CA ARG A 426 20.67 -0.36 16.35
C ARG A 426 21.39 -1.28 15.35
N ILE A 427 20.66 -1.80 14.36
CA ILE A 427 21.14 -2.86 13.47
C ILE A 427 20.98 -2.53 11.98
N CYS A 428 20.36 -1.41 11.62
CA CYS A 428 20.19 -1.05 10.21
C CYS A 428 21.55 -0.79 9.57
N PRO A 429 21.81 -1.28 8.34
CA PRO A 429 23.05 -0.98 7.62
C PRO A 429 23.08 0.43 7.02
N ARG A 430 22.03 1.24 7.25
CA ARG A 430 21.98 2.66 6.88
C ARG A 430 22.08 2.93 5.36
N LEU A 431 21.37 2.14 4.54
CA LEU A 431 21.26 2.35 3.08
C LEU A 431 20.80 3.77 2.67
N CYS A 432 20.07 4.43 3.57
CA CYS A 432 19.63 5.81 3.40
C CYS A 432 20.76 6.85 3.57
N GLU A 433 21.87 6.48 4.23
CA GLU A 433 23.07 7.30 4.41
C GLU A 433 24.09 7.07 3.28
N GLU A 434 24.17 5.86 2.71
CA GLU A 434 25.14 5.49 1.66
C GLU A 434 25.09 6.45 0.45
N ASP A 435 23.89 6.64 -0.11
CA ASP A 435 23.67 7.55 -1.26
C ASP A 435 23.16 8.93 -0.83
N CYS A 436 23.30 9.30 0.45
CA CYS A 436 22.90 10.62 0.91
C CYS A 436 23.52 11.68 0.00
N THR A 437 22.72 12.61 -0.53
CA THR A 437 23.22 13.67 -1.41
C THR A 437 24.31 14.50 -0.72
N ARG A 438 24.28 14.54 0.61
CA ARG A 438 25.25 15.29 1.39
C ARG A 438 26.68 14.73 1.37
N CYS A 439 26.85 13.45 1.02
CA CYS A 439 28.18 12.84 0.86
C CYS A 439 29.03 13.52 -0.23
N ASP A 440 28.42 14.27 -1.14
CA ASP A 440 29.16 15.02 -2.18
C ASP A 440 29.69 16.37 -1.65
N VAL A 441 29.31 16.76 -0.44
CA VAL A 441 29.76 17.98 0.25
C VAL A 441 30.72 17.62 1.38
N ASP A 442 30.27 16.77 2.31
CA ASP A 442 31.04 16.32 3.46
C ASP A 442 30.73 14.85 3.83
N GLU A 443 29.87 14.60 4.81
CA GLU A 443 29.48 13.28 5.28
C GLU A 443 27.95 13.19 5.31
N ALA A 444 27.41 11.98 5.18
CA ALA A 444 25.97 11.73 5.30
C ALA A 444 25.39 12.35 6.59
N VAL A 445 24.10 12.70 6.54
CA VAL A 445 23.33 12.95 7.76
C VAL A 445 23.28 11.65 8.56
N ALA A 446 23.46 11.71 9.89
CA ALA A 446 23.34 10.57 10.80
C ALA A 446 21.86 10.19 11.01
N VAL A 447 21.23 9.78 9.91
CA VAL A 447 19.82 9.42 9.79
C VAL A 447 19.44 8.33 10.79
N ASP A 448 20.28 7.31 10.93
CA ASP A 448 20.03 6.18 11.81
C ASP A 448 20.15 6.55 13.29
N ASP A 449 21.11 7.42 13.65
CA ASP A 449 21.27 7.93 15.02
C ASP A 449 20.13 8.87 15.42
N ILE A 450 19.65 9.71 14.50
CA ILE A 450 18.42 10.50 14.70
C ILE A 450 17.22 9.57 14.93
N LYS A 451 17.07 8.54 14.10
CA LYS A 451 16.00 7.55 14.26
C LYS A 451 16.11 6.81 15.59
N LYS A 452 17.31 6.40 16.01
CA LYS A 452 17.55 5.76 17.32
C LYS A 452 17.09 6.67 18.46
N PHE A 453 17.51 7.94 18.47
CA PHE A 453 17.08 8.92 19.46
C PHE A 453 15.55 9.07 19.55
N ILE A 454 14.87 9.15 18.40
CA ILE A 454 13.41 9.25 18.35
C ILE A 454 12.78 7.96 18.89
N ALA A 455 13.28 6.80 18.45
CA ALA A 455 12.73 5.49 18.75
C ALA A 455 12.94 5.05 20.21
N GLU A 456 13.92 5.61 20.92
CA GLU A 456 14.07 5.39 22.38
C GLU A 456 12.79 5.77 23.14
N LYS A 457 12.05 6.76 22.65
CA LYS A 457 10.75 7.16 23.25
C LYS A 457 9.68 6.08 23.09
N ASP A 458 9.83 5.15 22.14
CA ASP A 458 8.90 4.03 21.98
C ASP A 458 9.11 2.94 23.03
N LEU A 459 10.27 2.91 23.68
CA LEU A 459 10.60 1.92 24.70
C LEU A 459 9.90 2.21 26.03
N ASP A 460 9.71 3.50 26.37
CA ASP A 460 8.95 3.91 27.55
C ASP A 460 7.44 3.82 27.28
N SER A 461 6.75 3.02 28.09
CA SER A 461 5.29 2.84 28.04
C SER A 461 4.46 4.13 28.13
N THR A 462 5.01 5.20 28.71
CA THR A 462 4.32 6.50 28.86
C THR A 462 4.40 7.37 27.60
N THR A 463 5.39 7.15 26.73
CA THR A 463 5.61 7.91 25.49
C THR A 463 5.45 7.07 24.22
N ARG A 464 5.41 5.74 24.35
CA ARG A 464 5.20 4.79 23.26
C ARG A 464 3.99 5.14 22.41
N TYR A 465 4.16 5.09 21.09
CA TYR A 465 3.06 5.31 20.16
C TYR A 465 2.25 4.03 19.96
N MET A 466 0.94 4.13 20.19
CA MET A 466 -0.03 3.07 19.93
C MET A 466 -0.91 3.43 18.73
N PRO A 467 -0.83 2.66 17.62
CA PRO A 467 -1.72 2.87 16.49
C PRO A 467 -3.18 2.63 16.85
N LYS A 468 -4.08 3.40 16.23
CA LYS A 468 -5.52 3.16 16.32
C LYS A 468 -5.94 2.07 15.32
N LYS A 469 -6.83 1.17 15.75
CA LYS A 469 -7.46 0.20 14.84
C LYS A 469 -8.33 0.92 13.81
N ARG A 470 -8.21 0.54 12.54
CA ARG A 470 -8.97 1.13 11.43
C ARG A 470 -10.35 0.51 11.28
N ASN A 471 -10.44 -0.82 11.42
CA ASN A 471 -11.65 -1.59 11.20
C ASN A 471 -11.86 -2.67 12.27
N ASP A 472 -12.96 -3.39 12.13
CA ASP A 472 -13.28 -4.59 12.90
C ASP A 472 -13.43 -5.76 11.92
N PHE A 473 -12.38 -6.58 11.81
CA PHE A 473 -12.30 -7.77 10.96
C PHE A 473 -11.98 -9.01 11.78
N HIS A 474 -12.40 -9.04 13.05
CA HIS A 474 -12.14 -10.14 13.97
C HIS A 474 -12.84 -11.46 13.54
N ASP A 475 -13.81 -11.39 12.60
CA ASP A 475 -14.44 -12.54 11.97
C ASP A 475 -13.51 -13.33 11.04
N LYS A 476 -12.38 -12.72 10.63
CA LYS A 476 -11.40 -13.32 9.71
C LYS A 476 -10.10 -13.58 10.45
N LYS A 477 -9.71 -14.85 10.54
CA LYS A 477 -8.52 -15.30 11.28
C LYS A 477 -7.33 -15.45 10.35
N VAL A 478 -6.18 -14.91 10.76
CA VAL A 478 -4.92 -15.02 10.00
C VAL A 478 -3.86 -15.70 10.85
N ALA A 479 -3.20 -16.71 10.28
CA ALA A 479 -2.09 -17.41 10.90
C ALA A 479 -0.76 -16.91 10.30
N ILE A 480 0.15 -16.48 11.15
CA ILE A 480 1.51 -16.11 10.78
C ILE A 480 2.46 -17.14 11.36
N ILE A 481 3.34 -17.71 10.55
CA ILE A 481 4.23 -18.81 10.92
C ILE A 481 5.66 -18.27 10.98
N GLY A 482 6.15 -18.03 12.19
CA GLY A 482 7.43 -17.40 12.49
C GLY A 482 7.28 -15.98 13.03
N SER A 483 7.96 -15.68 14.13
CA SER A 483 7.92 -14.37 14.82
C SER A 483 9.13 -13.48 14.53
N GLY A 484 9.83 -13.71 13.41
CA GLY A 484 10.89 -12.82 12.93
C GLY A 484 10.36 -11.47 12.42
N PRO A 485 11.24 -10.55 11.98
CA PRO A 485 10.84 -9.20 11.56
C PRO A 485 9.73 -9.17 10.50
N SER A 486 9.73 -10.12 9.55
CA SER A 486 8.66 -10.21 8.55
C SER A 486 7.31 -10.61 9.15
N GLY A 487 7.29 -11.62 10.03
CA GLY A 487 6.06 -12.07 10.70
C GLY A 487 5.51 -11.01 11.65
N LEU A 488 6.37 -10.35 12.43
CA LEU A 488 5.97 -9.26 13.32
C LEU A 488 5.42 -8.05 12.54
N SER A 489 6.05 -7.70 11.42
CA SER A 489 5.59 -6.60 10.57
C SER A 489 4.20 -6.91 9.96
N CYS A 490 4.03 -8.12 9.44
CA CYS A 490 2.73 -8.57 8.94
C CYS A 490 1.65 -8.57 10.04
N ALA A 491 1.99 -9.03 11.24
CA ALA A 491 1.08 -9.05 12.38
C ALA A 491 0.66 -7.63 12.82
N TYR A 492 1.61 -6.70 12.83
CA TYR A 492 1.37 -5.30 13.19
C TYR A 492 0.36 -4.64 12.25
N ASP A 493 0.59 -4.70 10.94
CA ASP A 493 -0.27 -4.06 9.94
C ASP A 493 -1.68 -4.69 9.91
N LEU A 494 -1.78 -6.02 9.99
CA LEU A 494 -3.08 -6.70 10.10
C LEU A 494 -3.81 -6.38 11.42
N SER A 495 -3.07 -6.16 12.51
CA SER A 495 -3.66 -5.73 13.79
C SER A 495 -4.18 -4.30 13.72
N ILE A 496 -3.51 -3.40 12.97
CA ILE A 496 -4.00 -2.05 12.67
C ILE A 496 -5.32 -2.14 11.89
N ASP A 497 -5.38 -3.02 10.90
CA ASP A 497 -6.59 -3.19 10.10
C ASP A 497 -7.73 -3.90 10.86
N GLY A 498 -7.45 -4.51 12.02
CA GLY A 498 -8.44 -5.04 12.94
C GLY A 498 -8.73 -6.53 12.82
N TYR A 499 -7.81 -7.32 12.27
CA TYR A 499 -7.93 -8.78 12.12
C TYR A 499 -7.66 -9.54 13.42
N ASP A 500 -8.18 -10.77 13.52
CA ASP A 500 -7.77 -11.77 14.53
C ASP A 500 -6.49 -12.47 14.04
N VAL A 501 -5.34 -12.05 14.58
CA VAL A 501 -4.02 -12.51 14.16
C VAL A 501 -3.41 -13.42 15.22
N THR A 502 -3.00 -14.63 14.81
CA THR A 502 -2.20 -15.53 15.64
C THR A 502 -0.84 -15.78 15.00
N VAL A 503 0.23 -15.48 15.73
CA VAL A 503 1.62 -15.76 15.36
C VAL A 503 2.07 -17.04 16.06
N PHE A 504 2.44 -18.05 15.28
CA PHE A 504 2.99 -19.32 15.74
C PHE A 504 4.52 -19.27 15.65
N GLU A 505 5.18 -19.49 16.78
CA GLU A 505 6.64 -19.48 16.90
C GLU A 505 7.09 -20.84 17.43
N LYS A 506 8.08 -21.42 16.76
CA LYS A 506 8.67 -22.72 17.11
C LYS A 506 9.45 -22.63 18.43
N GLU A 507 10.16 -21.52 18.62
CA GLU A 507 11.01 -21.32 19.79
C GLU A 507 10.22 -20.78 20.99
N GLU A 508 10.82 -20.81 22.18
CA GLU A 508 10.22 -20.26 23.42
C GLU A 508 10.26 -18.73 23.48
N LYS A 509 11.03 -18.09 22.60
CA LYS A 509 11.24 -16.64 22.54
C LYS A 509 10.84 -16.11 21.17
N LEU A 510 10.13 -14.98 21.19
CA LEU A 510 9.72 -14.26 19.99
C LEU A 510 10.88 -13.48 19.37
N GLY A 511 10.71 -13.02 18.13
CA GLY A 511 11.65 -12.10 17.46
C GLY A 511 12.56 -12.76 16.42
N GLY A 512 12.53 -14.08 16.29
CA GLY A 512 13.33 -14.85 15.34
C GLY A 512 14.82 -14.50 15.43
N MET A 513 15.47 -14.25 14.28
CA MET A 513 16.91 -13.93 14.23
C MET A 513 17.29 -12.64 14.96
N LEU A 514 16.36 -11.71 15.22
CA LEU A 514 16.66 -10.51 16.03
C LEU A 514 16.96 -10.92 17.49
N THR A 515 16.23 -11.89 18.01
CA THR A 515 16.45 -12.43 19.36
C THR A 515 17.56 -13.47 19.36
N LEU A 516 17.54 -14.39 18.40
CA LEU A 516 18.33 -15.62 18.45
C LEU A 516 19.66 -15.51 17.70
N GLY A 517 19.79 -14.57 16.78
CA GLY A 517 20.99 -14.40 15.94
C GLY A 517 21.80 -13.15 16.28
N ILE A 518 21.14 -12.05 16.66
CA ILE A 518 21.85 -10.80 16.96
C ILE A 518 22.25 -10.77 18.44
N PRO A 519 23.54 -10.59 18.77
CA PRO A 519 24.00 -10.53 20.15
C PRO A 519 23.45 -9.33 20.93
N SER A 520 23.28 -9.49 22.25
CA SER A 520 22.72 -8.44 23.11
C SER A 520 23.53 -7.14 23.17
N TYR A 521 24.84 -7.20 22.92
CA TYR A 521 25.69 -6.00 22.88
C TYR A 521 25.43 -5.15 21.62
N ARG A 522 24.69 -5.68 20.64
CA ARG A 522 24.18 -4.95 19.47
C ARG A 522 22.69 -4.66 19.56
N LEU A 523 21.91 -5.57 20.14
CA LEU A 523 20.47 -5.45 20.27
C LEU A 523 20.00 -6.11 21.57
N GLU A 524 19.80 -5.27 22.59
CA GLU A 524 19.22 -5.69 23.86
C GLU A 524 17.83 -6.29 23.65
N LYS A 525 17.51 -7.35 24.42
CA LYS A 525 16.28 -8.12 24.22
C LYS A 525 15.06 -7.34 24.65
N GLU A 526 15.22 -6.50 25.67
CA GLU A 526 14.22 -5.59 26.21
C GLU A 526 13.74 -4.57 25.17
N VAL A 527 14.63 -4.14 24.27
CA VAL A 527 14.29 -3.22 23.16
C VAL A 527 13.30 -3.89 22.21
N LEU A 528 13.57 -5.14 21.83
CA LEU A 528 12.70 -5.89 20.94
C LEU A 528 11.40 -6.32 21.63
N ASP A 529 11.46 -6.75 22.89
CA ASP A 529 10.30 -7.12 23.68
C ASP A 529 9.33 -5.93 23.83
N ALA A 530 9.85 -4.72 23.99
CA ALA A 530 9.06 -3.49 24.04
C ALA A 530 8.26 -3.25 22.74
N GLU A 531 8.87 -3.45 21.58
CA GLU A 531 8.19 -3.27 20.28
C GLU A 531 7.22 -4.42 19.97
N ILE A 532 7.55 -5.65 20.34
CA ILE A 532 6.63 -6.80 20.25
C ILE A 532 5.41 -6.59 21.15
N ASP A 533 5.59 -5.98 22.33
CA ASP A 533 4.50 -5.70 23.23
C ASP A 533 3.49 -4.69 22.67
N VAL A 534 3.90 -3.78 21.77
CA VAL A 534 2.96 -2.95 20.99
C VAL A 534 2.00 -3.85 20.21
N ILE A 535 2.55 -4.81 19.45
CA ILE A 535 1.79 -5.73 18.60
C ILE A 535 0.84 -6.59 19.45
N ARG A 536 1.30 -7.03 20.62
CA ARG A 536 0.49 -7.76 21.60
C ARG A 536 -0.67 -6.92 22.14
N GLN A 537 -0.41 -5.67 22.56
CA GLN A 537 -1.43 -4.76 23.07
C GLN A 537 -2.50 -4.41 22.02
N MET A 538 -2.13 -4.44 20.74
CA MET A 538 -3.08 -4.29 19.63
C MET A 538 -4.00 -5.51 19.44
N GLY A 539 -3.69 -6.64 20.08
CA GLY A 539 -4.54 -7.83 20.12
C GLY A 539 -3.97 -9.05 19.37
N ALA A 540 -2.75 -8.98 18.82
CA ALA A 540 -2.13 -10.15 18.23
C ALA A 540 -1.85 -11.22 19.31
N THR A 541 -2.22 -12.46 19.00
CA THR A 541 -1.94 -13.61 19.86
C THR A 541 -0.63 -14.26 19.45
N PHE A 542 0.20 -14.63 20.42
CA PHE A 542 1.46 -15.33 20.20
C PHE A 542 1.42 -16.73 20.83
N GLN A 543 1.77 -17.75 20.05
CA GLN A 543 1.91 -19.14 20.51
C GLN A 543 3.35 -19.59 20.28
N THR A 544 4.16 -19.56 21.33
CA THR A 544 5.56 -20.02 21.34
C THR A 544 5.64 -21.52 21.60
N GLY A 545 6.77 -22.16 21.26
CA GLY A 545 6.97 -23.59 21.42
C GLY A 545 6.11 -24.47 20.50
N VAL A 546 5.53 -23.90 19.43
CA VAL A 546 4.64 -24.59 18.49
C VAL A 546 5.28 -24.63 17.10
N GLU A 547 5.65 -25.83 16.64
CA GLU A 547 6.23 -26.04 15.31
C GLU A 547 5.16 -26.51 14.31
N ILE A 548 4.80 -25.63 13.37
CA ILE A 548 3.88 -26.00 12.28
C ILE A 548 4.57 -26.98 11.32
N GLY A 549 3.90 -28.09 11.03
CA GLY A 549 4.43 -29.28 10.37
C GLY A 549 4.71 -30.43 11.34
N LYS A 550 4.81 -30.16 12.65
CA LYS A 550 5.08 -31.17 13.69
C LYS A 550 3.96 -31.24 14.73
N ASP A 551 3.66 -30.12 15.39
CA ASP A 551 2.65 -30.06 16.46
C ASP A 551 1.25 -29.79 15.89
N LEU A 552 1.18 -28.99 14.83
CA LEU A 552 -0.04 -28.69 14.06
C LEU A 552 0.31 -28.64 12.56
N THR A 553 -0.64 -28.94 11.69
CA THR A 553 -0.48 -28.71 10.23
C THR A 553 -1.24 -27.46 9.77
N ILE A 554 -0.88 -26.89 8.62
CA ILE A 554 -1.67 -25.80 7.99
C ILE A 554 -3.13 -26.23 7.78
N GLU A 555 -3.36 -27.49 7.40
CA GLU A 555 -4.70 -28.06 7.29
C GLU A 555 -5.46 -28.10 8.62
N ASP A 556 -4.80 -28.37 9.74
CA ASP A 556 -5.44 -28.30 11.06
C ASP A 556 -5.82 -26.86 11.42
N LEU A 557 -4.99 -25.89 11.05
CA LEU A 557 -5.31 -24.48 11.22
C LEU A 557 -6.49 -24.04 10.33
N ARG A 558 -6.58 -24.51 9.08
CA ARG A 558 -7.78 -24.28 8.24
C ARG A 558 -9.05 -24.78 8.93
N LYS A 559 -9.01 -25.98 9.51
CA LYS A 559 -10.16 -26.54 10.28
C LYS A 559 -10.51 -25.73 11.52
N GLN A 560 -9.56 -24.98 12.08
CA GLN A 560 -9.80 -24.02 13.19
C GLN A 560 -10.36 -22.66 12.72
N GLY A 561 -10.55 -22.49 11.41
CA GLY A 561 -11.17 -21.30 10.82
C GLY A 561 -10.19 -20.23 10.34
N PHE A 562 -8.89 -20.52 10.27
CA PHE A 562 -7.91 -19.60 9.67
C PHE A 562 -8.16 -19.48 8.15
N ASN A 563 -8.20 -18.24 7.65
CA ASN A 563 -8.53 -17.91 6.27
C ASN A 563 -7.29 -17.72 5.38
N ALA A 564 -6.15 -17.37 5.96
CA ALA A 564 -4.89 -17.14 5.25
C ALA A 564 -3.68 -17.43 6.14
N PHE A 565 -2.56 -17.76 5.49
CA PHE A 565 -1.30 -18.16 6.11
C PHE A 565 -0.15 -17.30 5.59
N PHE A 566 0.64 -16.70 6.49
CA PHE A 566 1.88 -16.02 6.14
C PHE A 566 3.09 -16.80 6.65
N VAL A 567 3.88 -17.38 5.75
CA VAL A 567 5.09 -18.15 6.08
C VAL A 567 6.30 -17.20 6.17
N ALA A 568 6.82 -17.04 7.38
CA ALA A 568 7.90 -16.12 7.72
C ALA A 568 8.98 -16.79 8.61
N ILE A 569 9.27 -18.07 8.35
CA ILE A 569 10.19 -18.90 9.18
C ILE A 569 11.67 -18.50 9.08
N GLY A 570 12.02 -17.66 8.10
CA GLY A 570 13.39 -17.21 7.86
C GLY A 570 14.36 -18.31 7.42
N ALA A 571 15.67 -17.98 7.34
CA ALA A 571 16.75 -18.92 7.09
C ALA A 571 17.42 -19.34 8.41
N GLN A 572 16.77 -20.23 9.16
CA GLN A 572 17.08 -20.45 10.57
C GLN A 572 18.23 -21.45 10.85
N SER A 573 18.73 -22.18 9.85
CA SER A 573 19.73 -23.23 10.04
C SER A 573 21.09 -22.85 9.45
N GLY A 574 22.19 -23.35 10.03
CA GLY A 574 23.53 -23.16 9.49
C GLY A 574 23.82 -24.01 8.25
N ARG A 575 24.59 -23.48 7.31
CA ARG A 575 25.09 -24.22 6.16
C ARG A 575 26.32 -25.06 6.54
N LYS A 576 26.35 -26.32 6.09
CA LYS A 576 27.53 -27.20 6.16
C LYS A 576 28.46 -27.01 4.95
N LEU A 577 29.76 -27.22 5.14
CA LEU A 577 30.78 -27.13 4.09
C LEU A 577 31.03 -28.46 3.38
N GLY A 578 30.70 -29.58 4.00
CA GLY A 578 31.01 -30.93 3.51
C GLY A 578 32.48 -31.32 3.71
N LEU A 579 33.14 -30.78 4.73
CA LEU A 579 34.56 -31.07 5.01
C LEU A 579 34.73 -32.41 5.74
N THR A 580 35.89 -33.02 5.56
CA THR A 580 36.27 -34.17 6.41
C THR A 580 36.43 -33.68 7.85
N GLY A 581 35.85 -34.42 8.81
CA GLY A 581 35.91 -34.08 10.24
C GLY A 581 34.87 -33.07 10.73
N GLU A 582 33.94 -32.62 9.86
CA GLU A 582 32.92 -31.63 10.20
C GLU A 582 31.88 -32.10 11.24
N GLU A 583 31.71 -33.40 11.41
CA GLU A 583 30.82 -33.98 12.44
C GLU A 583 31.53 -34.28 13.77
N ALA A 584 32.79 -33.85 13.94
CA ALA A 584 33.54 -34.06 15.18
C ALA A 584 32.96 -33.24 16.34
N GLU A 585 33.11 -33.74 17.55
CA GLU A 585 32.79 -33.01 18.79
C GLU A 585 33.65 -31.74 18.86
N GLY A 586 33.01 -30.60 19.15
CA GLY A 586 33.62 -29.27 19.13
C GLY A 586 33.48 -28.52 17.81
N VAL A 587 32.82 -29.10 16.81
CA VAL A 587 32.39 -28.40 15.59
C VAL A 587 30.89 -28.09 15.70
N GLN A 588 30.50 -26.82 15.52
CA GLN A 588 29.09 -26.45 15.44
C GLN A 588 28.83 -25.26 14.52
N SER A 589 27.57 -25.03 14.16
CA SER A 589 27.20 -23.84 13.41
C SER A 589 27.31 -22.59 14.27
N GLY A 590 27.80 -21.49 13.69
CA GLY A 590 27.77 -20.17 14.31
C GLY A 590 26.35 -19.69 14.66
N VAL A 591 25.35 -20.04 13.85
CA VAL A 591 23.94 -19.68 14.13
C VAL A 591 23.41 -20.42 15.36
N ASP A 592 23.70 -21.71 15.48
CA ASP A 592 23.30 -22.50 16.64
C ASP A 592 24.03 -22.03 17.92
N PHE A 593 25.32 -21.66 17.79
CA PHE A 593 26.09 -21.06 18.87
C PHE A 593 25.46 -19.74 19.36
N LEU A 594 25.12 -18.83 18.45
CA LEU A 594 24.46 -17.56 18.79
C LEU A 594 23.09 -17.79 19.42
N ARG A 595 22.30 -18.75 18.90
CA ARG A 595 21.01 -19.13 19.47
C ARG A 595 21.16 -19.59 20.92
N LYS A 596 22.06 -20.54 21.19
CA LYS A 596 22.33 -21.03 22.56
C LYS A 596 22.76 -19.89 23.49
N THR A 597 23.64 -19.02 23.00
CA THR A 597 24.09 -17.83 23.74
C THR A 597 22.92 -16.92 24.10
N ALA A 598 22.03 -16.63 23.14
CA ALA A 598 20.85 -15.80 23.34
C ALA A 598 19.82 -16.42 24.30
N LEU A 599 19.70 -17.75 24.31
CA LEU A 599 18.83 -18.50 25.22
C LEU A 599 19.43 -18.72 26.62
N GLY A 600 20.70 -18.31 26.84
CA GLY A 600 21.41 -18.55 28.10
C GLY A 600 21.74 -20.03 28.35
N GLU A 601 21.78 -20.83 27.29
CA GLU A 601 22.13 -22.24 27.34
C GLU A 601 23.65 -22.43 27.33
N ASP A 602 24.12 -23.59 27.80
CA ASP A 602 25.53 -23.94 27.65
C ASP A 602 25.89 -24.14 26.17
N THR A 603 26.74 -23.26 25.66
CA THR A 603 27.21 -23.28 24.28
C THR A 603 28.18 -24.42 23.98
N GLY A 604 28.81 -24.99 25.02
CA GLY A 604 29.89 -25.96 24.89
C GLY A 604 31.22 -25.41 24.34
N VAL A 605 31.29 -24.13 23.99
CA VAL A 605 32.49 -23.49 23.40
C VAL A 605 33.47 -23.11 24.48
N ARG A 606 34.70 -23.64 24.41
CA ARG A 606 35.75 -23.51 25.42
C ARG A 606 37.12 -23.47 24.74
N GLY A 607 38.13 -22.88 25.38
CA GLY A 607 39.52 -22.91 24.90
C GLY A 607 39.78 -21.99 23.71
N LYS A 608 40.55 -22.47 22.73
CA LYS A 608 40.87 -21.74 21.49
C LYS A 608 39.84 -22.04 20.41
N THR A 609 39.12 -21.01 19.98
CA THR A 609 38.00 -21.11 19.05
C THR A 609 38.38 -20.56 17.68
N ILE A 610 38.14 -21.33 16.62
CA ILE A 610 38.26 -20.88 15.23
C ILE A 610 36.86 -20.64 14.66
N VAL A 611 36.63 -19.45 14.13
CA VAL A 611 35.41 -19.10 13.40
C VAL A 611 35.71 -19.06 11.91
N ILE A 612 34.92 -19.77 11.11
CA ILE A 612 35.10 -19.83 9.66
C ILE A 612 33.99 -19.03 8.98
N GLY A 613 34.36 -17.95 8.28
CA GLY A 613 33.45 -17.07 7.55
C GLY A 613 33.90 -15.61 7.55
N GLY A 614 33.49 -14.82 6.56
CA GLY A 614 33.89 -13.41 6.40
C GLY A 614 32.77 -12.36 6.60
N GLY A 615 31.51 -12.79 6.80
CA GLY A 615 30.37 -11.87 6.93
C GLY A 615 30.06 -11.43 8.37
N ASN A 616 29.08 -10.54 8.54
CA ASN A 616 28.69 -9.99 9.86
C ASN A 616 28.37 -11.09 10.89
N VAL A 617 27.73 -12.19 10.48
CA VAL A 617 27.47 -13.34 11.37
C VAL A 617 28.77 -13.93 11.92
N ALA A 618 29.84 -14.01 11.13
CA ALA A 618 31.13 -14.50 11.61
C ALA A 618 31.77 -13.54 12.63
N ILE A 619 31.62 -12.23 12.40
CA ILE A 619 32.05 -11.21 13.37
C ILE A 619 31.29 -11.36 14.69
N ASP A 620 29.96 -11.46 14.63
CA ASP A 620 29.13 -11.61 15.83
C ASP A 620 29.40 -12.90 16.59
N VAL A 621 29.63 -14.00 15.87
CA VAL A 621 30.03 -15.29 16.47
C VAL A 621 31.36 -15.15 17.20
N ALA A 622 32.37 -14.54 16.57
CA ALA A 622 33.70 -14.41 17.17
C ALA A 622 33.71 -13.48 18.39
N ARG A 623 33.02 -12.34 18.28
CA ARG A 623 32.87 -11.36 19.37
C ARG A 623 32.04 -11.92 20.53
N SER A 624 31.02 -12.73 20.24
CA SER A 624 30.27 -13.44 21.28
C SER A 624 31.10 -14.53 21.95
N ALA A 625 31.93 -15.26 21.19
CA ALA A 625 32.82 -16.28 21.74
C ALA A 625 33.86 -15.69 22.68
N VAL A 626 34.47 -14.53 22.34
CA VAL A 626 35.51 -13.90 23.18
C VAL A 626 34.99 -13.41 24.54
N ARG A 627 33.67 -13.27 24.69
CA ARG A 627 32.98 -12.86 25.93
C ARG A 627 32.66 -14.03 26.88
N LEU A 628 32.90 -15.27 26.45
CA LEU A 628 32.71 -16.43 27.31
C LEU A 628 33.95 -16.65 28.18
N ASP A 629 33.76 -16.77 29.50
CA ASP A 629 34.87 -16.88 30.48
C ASP A 629 35.88 -17.98 30.16
N ASP A 630 35.41 -19.07 29.56
CA ASP A 630 36.23 -20.24 29.26
C ASP A 630 36.90 -20.20 27.87
N VAL A 631 36.65 -19.16 27.08
CA VAL A 631 37.29 -18.95 25.77
C VAL A 631 38.54 -18.10 25.96
N ARG A 632 39.70 -18.66 25.62
CA ARG A 632 40.99 -17.97 25.77
C ARG A 632 41.37 -17.15 24.54
N GLN A 633 40.86 -17.54 23.38
CA GLN A 633 41.17 -16.94 22.09
C GLN A 633 40.04 -17.23 21.09
N SER A 634 39.68 -16.24 20.28
CA SER A 634 38.74 -16.38 19.16
C SER A 634 39.35 -15.77 17.91
N ASP A 635 39.59 -16.59 16.89
CA ASP A 635 40.19 -16.17 15.63
C ASP A 635 39.24 -16.44 14.46
N ILE A 636 39.13 -15.48 13.53
CA ILE A 636 38.35 -15.60 12.30
C ILE A 636 39.25 -16.02 11.15
N TYR A 637 38.80 -16.96 10.34
CA TYR A 637 39.41 -17.37 9.08
C TYR A 637 38.42 -17.20 7.94
N CYS A 638 38.80 -16.46 6.91
CA CYS A 638 37.93 -16.18 5.77
C CYS A 638 38.68 -16.26 4.44
N LEU A 639 37.94 -16.55 3.36
CA LEU A 639 38.47 -16.70 2.00
C LEU A 639 38.86 -15.35 1.41
N GLU A 640 38.10 -14.32 1.76
CA GLU A 640 38.20 -12.98 1.24
C GLU A 640 39.48 -12.31 1.76
N ASN A 641 40.07 -11.46 0.92
CA ASN A 641 41.06 -10.50 1.40
C ASN A 641 40.38 -9.45 2.29
N ARG A 642 41.17 -8.57 2.91
CA ARG A 642 40.65 -7.59 3.87
C ARG A 642 39.63 -6.62 3.27
N GLU A 643 39.84 -6.18 2.03
CA GLU A 643 39.00 -5.17 1.37
C GLU A 643 37.70 -5.77 0.85
N ASP A 644 37.71 -7.06 0.51
CA ASP A 644 36.57 -7.80 -0.04
C ASP A 644 35.74 -8.54 1.04
N MET A 645 36.02 -8.32 2.32
CA MET A 645 35.23 -8.93 3.40
C MET A 645 33.76 -8.51 3.30
N PRO A 646 32.80 -9.45 3.36
CA PRO A 646 31.38 -9.11 3.35
C PRO A 646 30.90 -8.37 4.60
N ALA A 647 31.65 -8.40 5.70
CA ALA A 647 31.31 -7.72 6.94
C ALA A 647 31.50 -6.19 6.87
N HIS A 648 30.67 -5.44 7.60
CA HIS A 648 30.77 -3.98 7.66
C HIS A 648 32.08 -3.54 8.32
N LYS A 649 32.77 -2.57 7.72
CA LYS A 649 34.08 -2.07 8.17
C LYS A 649 34.11 -1.69 9.66
N GLU A 650 33.04 -1.08 10.17
CA GLU A 650 32.88 -0.72 11.58
C GLU A 650 32.87 -1.97 12.49
N GLU A 651 32.08 -2.99 12.15
CA GLU A 651 32.04 -4.25 12.91
C GLU A 651 33.39 -4.97 12.90
N VAL A 652 34.11 -4.90 11.77
CA VAL A 652 35.45 -5.49 11.67
C VAL A 652 36.46 -4.72 12.53
N ALA A 653 36.33 -3.40 12.65
CA ALA A 653 37.17 -2.59 13.54
C ALA A 653 36.88 -2.92 15.02
N GLU A 654 35.61 -2.97 15.41
CA GLU A 654 35.19 -3.35 16.77
C GLU A 654 35.69 -4.75 17.15
N ALA A 655 35.64 -5.72 16.23
CA ALA A 655 36.17 -7.06 16.48
C ALA A 655 37.68 -7.04 16.80
N LEU A 656 38.46 -6.26 16.05
CA LEU A 656 39.90 -6.12 16.29
C LEU A 656 40.20 -5.43 17.63
N GLU A 657 39.41 -4.42 18.01
CA GLU A 657 39.51 -3.73 19.31
C GLU A 657 39.17 -4.65 20.49
N GLU A 658 38.39 -5.71 20.26
CA GLU A 658 38.03 -6.76 21.23
C GLU A 658 39.00 -7.96 21.22
N ASP A 659 40.17 -7.81 20.59
CA ASP A 659 41.22 -8.82 20.40
C ASP A 659 40.81 -10.06 19.58
N VAL A 660 39.84 -9.93 18.67
CA VAL A 660 39.53 -10.99 17.70
C VAL A 660 40.51 -10.90 16.53
N ASN A 661 41.34 -11.92 16.34
CA ASN A 661 42.27 -11.94 15.21
C ASN A 661 41.54 -12.33 13.92
N ILE A 662 41.84 -11.66 12.81
CA ILE A 662 41.22 -11.94 11.51
C ILE A 662 42.31 -12.37 10.52
N HIS A 663 42.18 -13.59 10.02
CA HIS A 663 43.09 -14.23 9.09
C HIS A 663 42.44 -14.33 7.71
N ASN A 664 42.63 -13.28 6.92
CA ASN A 664 42.15 -13.18 5.53
C ASN A 664 42.89 -14.12 4.58
N SER A 665 42.23 -14.47 3.46
CA SER A 665 42.78 -15.28 2.38
C SER A 665 43.17 -16.72 2.79
N TRP A 666 42.38 -17.35 3.66
CA TRP A 666 42.55 -18.75 4.07
C TRP A 666 41.23 -19.52 3.97
N GLY A 667 41.23 -20.64 3.24
CA GLY A 667 40.07 -21.53 3.14
C GLY A 667 40.31 -22.86 3.86
N PRO A 668 39.32 -23.39 4.58
CA PRO A 668 39.44 -24.65 5.28
C PRO A 668 39.41 -25.82 4.29
N VAL A 669 40.24 -26.83 4.54
CA VAL A 669 40.36 -28.05 3.73
C VAL A 669 39.85 -29.27 4.48
N ALA A 670 40.21 -29.39 5.76
CA ALA A 670 39.81 -30.47 6.63
C ALA A 670 39.80 -30.01 8.09
N ILE A 671 38.90 -30.59 8.88
CA ILE A 671 38.89 -30.46 10.32
C ILE A 671 39.60 -31.68 10.90
N ILE A 672 40.67 -31.42 11.65
CA ILE A 672 41.51 -32.45 12.26
C ILE A 672 40.88 -32.83 13.59
N SER A 673 40.68 -34.13 13.81
CA SER A 673 40.12 -34.65 15.05
C SER A 673 40.84 -35.88 15.55
N GLU A 674 40.90 -36.02 16.87
CA GLU A 674 41.41 -37.19 17.57
C GLU A 674 40.32 -37.72 18.51
N ASN A 675 40.06 -39.03 18.50
CA ASN A 675 38.97 -39.64 19.27
C ASN A 675 37.61 -38.94 19.09
N ASN A 676 37.31 -38.52 17.85
CA ASN A 676 36.11 -37.77 17.48
C ASN A 676 36.02 -36.34 18.09
N LYS A 677 37.09 -35.80 18.68
CA LYS A 677 37.14 -34.43 19.18
C LYS A 677 38.07 -33.58 18.32
N VAL A 678 37.65 -32.37 17.97
CA VAL A 678 38.47 -31.45 17.17
C VAL A 678 39.76 -31.07 17.90
N THR A 679 40.87 -31.02 17.15
CA THR A 679 42.20 -30.60 17.62
C THR A 679 42.83 -29.53 16.73
N GLY A 680 42.30 -29.31 15.53
CA GLY A 680 42.78 -28.26 14.64
C GLY A 680 42.01 -28.18 13.32
N VAL A 681 42.35 -27.17 12.52
CA VAL A 681 41.84 -27.00 11.15
C VAL A 681 43.01 -26.84 10.19
N GLU A 682 42.96 -27.59 9.08
CA GLU A 682 43.87 -27.42 7.96
C GLU A 682 43.33 -26.36 7.00
N PHE A 683 44.16 -25.37 6.67
CA PHE A 683 43.85 -24.29 5.74
C PHE A 683 44.80 -24.27 4.54
N LYS A 684 44.27 -23.78 3.42
CA LYS A 684 45.01 -23.41 2.21
C LYS A 684 44.90 -21.92 1.94
N ARG A 685 45.96 -21.33 1.37
CA ARG A 685 45.93 -19.94 0.91
C ARG A 685 44.91 -19.78 -0.21
N CYS A 686 43.94 -18.90 -0.02
CA CYS A 686 42.99 -18.50 -1.07
C CYS A 686 43.62 -17.38 -1.92
N ILE A 687 43.72 -17.62 -3.23
CA ILE A 687 44.28 -16.67 -4.19
C ILE A 687 43.18 -15.76 -4.74
N SER A 688 42.01 -16.32 -5.00
CA SER A 688 40.82 -15.60 -5.50
C SER A 688 39.57 -16.29 -5.00
N THR A 689 38.51 -15.53 -4.71
CA THR A 689 37.18 -16.04 -4.36
C THR A 689 36.27 -16.19 -5.57
N MET A 690 36.58 -15.52 -6.67
CA MET A 690 35.78 -15.49 -7.90
C MET A 690 36.53 -16.10 -9.09
N ASP A 691 35.79 -16.68 -10.03
CA ASP A 691 36.30 -17.05 -11.35
C ASP A 691 36.41 -15.84 -12.31
N ALA A 692 36.92 -16.07 -13.51
CA ALA A 692 37.06 -15.03 -14.55
C ALA A 692 35.71 -14.47 -15.04
N GLN A 693 34.58 -15.09 -14.70
CA GLN A 693 33.22 -14.64 -15.00
C GLN A 693 32.57 -13.93 -13.80
N GLY A 694 33.30 -13.71 -12.70
CA GLY A 694 32.82 -13.07 -11.49
C GLY A 694 31.91 -13.95 -10.64
N ARG A 695 31.87 -15.27 -10.86
CA ARG A 695 31.09 -16.20 -10.06
C ARG A 695 31.95 -16.71 -8.91
N PHE A 696 31.33 -16.92 -7.75
CA PHE A 696 31.99 -17.49 -6.58
C PHE A 696 32.54 -18.88 -6.91
N ASN A 697 33.87 -18.98 -6.95
CA ASN A 697 34.61 -20.21 -7.24
C ASN A 697 36.04 -20.05 -6.71
N PRO A 698 36.27 -20.33 -5.42
CA PRO A 698 37.54 -20.04 -4.77
C PRO A 698 38.68 -20.87 -5.36
N VAL A 699 39.81 -20.22 -5.62
CA VAL A 699 41.05 -20.82 -6.13
C VAL A 699 42.09 -20.81 -5.01
N PHE A 700 42.74 -21.95 -4.79
CA PHE A 700 43.70 -22.14 -3.71
C PHE A 700 45.13 -22.35 -4.24
N ASP A 701 46.12 -21.92 -3.44
CA ASP A 701 47.50 -22.32 -3.64
C ASP A 701 47.73 -23.69 -2.97
N GLU A 702 48.08 -24.69 -3.78
CA GLU A 702 48.39 -26.03 -3.30
C GLU A 702 49.73 -26.10 -2.55
N GLY A 703 50.62 -25.13 -2.74
CA GLY A 703 51.93 -25.06 -2.10
C GLY A 703 51.94 -24.36 -0.73
N GLU A 704 50.90 -23.61 -0.38
CA GLU A 704 50.82 -22.86 0.87
C GLU A 704 49.66 -23.38 1.75
N THR A 705 50.00 -24.31 2.65
CA THR A 705 49.09 -24.88 3.63
C THR A 705 49.54 -24.57 5.06
N LYS A 706 48.59 -24.55 6.00
CA LYS A 706 48.90 -24.50 7.43
C LYS A 706 47.86 -25.25 8.25
N VAL A 707 48.31 -25.82 9.35
CA VAL A 707 47.43 -26.41 10.37
C VAL A 707 47.40 -25.47 11.56
N VAL A 708 46.19 -25.14 12.03
CA VAL A 708 45.97 -24.28 13.18
C VAL A 708 45.31 -25.09 14.27
N GLU A 709 46.01 -25.26 15.39
CA GLU A 709 45.47 -25.95 16.58
C GLU A 709 44.30 -25.16 17.17
N CYS A 710 43.23 -25.87 17.54
CA CYS A 710 42.05 -25.31 18.19
C CYS A 710 41.26 -26.37 18.96
N ASP A 711 40.49 -25.92 19.94
CA ASP A 711 39.59 -26.76 20.74
C ASP A 711 38.16 -26.77 20.19
N GLN A 712 37.79 -25.76 19.40
CA GLN A 712 36.45 -25.54 18.87
C GLN A 712 36.48 -24.92 17.47
N VAL A 713 35.51 -25.28 16.63
CA VAL A 713 35.29 -24.73 15.28
C VAL A 713 33.84 -24.29 15.12
N LEU A 714 33.64 -23.02 14.78
CA LEU A 714 32.32 -22.41 14.54
C LEU A 714 32.17 -22.06 13.06
N LEU A 715 31.19 -22.69 12.40
CA LEU A 715 30.95 -22.52 10.96
C LEU A 715 29.91 -21.42 10.70
N SER A 716 30.34 -20.32 10.08
CA SER A 716 29.54 -19.13 9.76
C SER A 716 29.56 -18.83 8.25
N VAL A 717 29.28 -19.86 7.45
CA VAL A 717 29.43 -19.86 5.98
C VAL A 717 28.09 -19.77 5.21
N GLY A 718 27.08 -19.23 5.88
CA GLY A 718 25.74 -19.02 5.33
C GLY A 718 24.64 -19.78 6.07
N GLN A 719 23.40 -19.50 5.68
CA GLN A 719 22.19 -20.02 6.29
C GLN A 719 21.35 -20.79 5.26
N VAL A 720 20.58 -21.76 5.76
CA VAL A 720 19.66 -22.59 4.98
C VAL A 720 18.31 -22.69 5.67
N PHE A 721 17.30 -23.07 4.90
CA PHE A 721 15.93 -23.25 5.37
C PHE A 721 15.72 -24.67 5.85
N ASN A 722 15.06 -24.82 6.99
CA ASN A 722 14.53 -26.10 7.44
C ASN A 722 13.00 -26.04 7.45
N TYR A 723 12.37 -26.65 6.44
CA TYR A 723 10.91 -26.68 6.33
C TYR A 723 10.28 -27.80 7.17
N GLY A 724 11.04 -28.84 7.55
CA GLY A 724 10.46 -30.06 8.11
C GLY A 724 9.27 -30.55 7.26
N ASP A 725 8.12 -30.76 7.92
CA ASP A 725 6.85 -31.15 7.31
C ASP A 725 5.88 -29.96 7.11
N LEU A 726 6.34 -28.70 7.27
CA LEU A 726 5.50 -27.47 7.19
C LEU A 726 4.64 -27.40 5.92
N LEU A 727 5.24 -27.68 4.76
CA LEU A 727 4.61 -27.54 3.44
C LEU A 727 4.04 -28.86 2.89
N LYS A 728 4.04 -29.92 3.71
CA LYS A 728 3.63 -31.25 3.29
C LYS A 728 2.15 -31.29 2.95
N GLY A 729 1.84 -31.56 1.68
CA GLY A 729 0.46 -31.63 1.17
C GLY A 729 -0.13 -30.29 0.72
N GLU A 730 0.63 -29.20 0.75
CA GLU A 730 0.14 -27.85 0.41
C GLU A 730 0.35 -27.46 -1.06
N GLU A 731 1.12 -28.23 -1.83
CA GLU A 731 1.45 -27.94 -3.25
C GLU A 731 2.15 -26.57 -3.44
N VAL A 732 2.96 -26.17 -2.45
CA VAL A 732 3.80 -24.96 -2.53
C VAL A 732 5.08 -25.25 -3.31
N ASN A 733 5.32 -24.50 -4.38
CA ASN A 733 6.52 -24.61 -5.19
C ASN A 733 7.73 -23.98 -4.49
N LEU A 734 8.89 -24.62 -4.66
CA LEU A 734 10.18 -24.07 -4.24
C LEU A 734 11.02 -23.73 -5.46
N THR A 735 11.81 -22.67 -5.35
CA THR A 735 12.79 -22.30 -6.38
C THR A 735 14.00 -23.25 -6.35
N PRO A 736 14.89 -23.23 -7.36
CA PRO A 736 16.15 -23.98 -7.32
C PRO A 736 17.08 -23.62 -6.14
N ARG A 737 16.87 -22.46 -5.50
CA ARG A 737 17.58 -22.05 -4.27
C ARG A 737 16.93 -22.55 -2.99
N ASN A 738 15.91 -23.40 -3.10
CA ASN A 738 15.12 -23.92 -1.99
C ASN A 738 14.38 -22.83 -1.19
N THR A 739 14.11 -21.67 -1.80
CA THR A 739 13.19 -20.65 -1.27
C THR A 739 11.76 -20.90 -1.74
N ILE A 740 10.76 -20.38 -1.05
CA ILE A 740 9.36 -20.44 -1.52
C ILE A 740 9.20 -19.56 -2.77
N GLU A 741 8.64 -20.13 -3.84
CA GLU A 741 8.29 -19.38 -5.04
C GLU A 741 7.00 -18.59 -4.80
N VAL A 742 7.07 -17.27 -5.02
CA VAL A 742 5.93 -16.35 -4.87
C VAL A 742 5.87 -15.36 -6.03
N ASP A 743 4.69 -14.78 -6.25
CA ASP A 743 4.54 -13.59 -7.08
C ASP A 743 5.30 -12.39 -6.47
N SER A 744 6.04 -11.64 -7.28
CA SER A 744 6.97 -10.62 -6.77
C SER A 744 6.30 -9.36 -6.22
N VAL A 745 5.01 -9.14 -6.51
CA VAL A 745 4.25 -7.98 -6.03
C VAL A 745 3.36 -8.39 -4.85
N THR A 746 2.68 -9.52 -4.98
CA THR A 746 1.65 -9.95 -4.04
C THR A 746 2.17 -10.91 -2.98
N LEU A 747 3.36 -11.49 -3.16
CA LEU A 747 3.94 -12.49 -2.27
C LEU A 747 3.08 -13.77 -2.09
N GLN A 748 2.10 -13.96 -2.97
CA GLN A 748 1.26 -15.16 -3.00
C GLN A 748 2.06 -16.34 -3.57
N SER A 749 2.00 -17.49 -2.91
CA SER A 749 2.63 -18.73 -3.40
C SER A 749 1.78 -19.41 -4.48
N SER A 750 2.21 -20.59 -4.96
CA SER A 750 1.38 -21.44 -5.83
C SER A 750 0.09 -21.93 -5.16
N LYS A 751 0.00 -21.87 -3.83
CA LYS A 751 -1.21 -22.15 -3.05
C LYS A 751 -1.90 -20.83 -2.66
N PRO A 752 -3.15 -20.55 -3.09
CA PRO A 752 -3.73 -19.20 -2.99
C PRO A 752 -3.86 -18.62 -1.58
N ASP A 753 -4.10 -19.44 -0.57
CA ASP A 753 -4.24 -18.99 0.82
C ASP A 753 -2.91 -18.95 1.59
N ILE A 754 -1.79 -19.28 0.94
CA ILE A 754 -0.44 -19.24 1.52
C ILE A 754 0.38 -18.13 0.85
N PHE A 755 0.80 -17.19 1.67
CA PHE A 755 1.71 -16.10 1.34
C PHE A 755 3.04 -16.34 2.07
N ALA A 756 4.15 -15.81 1.56
CA ALA A 756 5.45 -15.95 2.22
C ALA A 756 6.29 -14.68 2.09
N GLY A 757 7.12 -14.40 3.09
CA GLY A 757 7.96 -13.19 3.09
C GLY A 757 9.18 -13.29 4.01
N GLY A 758 10.12 -12.37 3.81
CA GLY A 758 11.44 -12.40 4.45
C GLY A 758 12.37 -13.43 3.83
N ASP A 759 13.36 -13.89 4.60
CA ASP A 759 14.46 -14.70 4.06
C ASP A 759 14.01 -15.99 3.39
N VAL A 760 12.88 -16.59 3.80
CA VAL A 760 12.33 -17.82 3.19
C VAL A 760 11.94 -17.64 1.72
N VAL A 761 11.76 -16.40 1.27
CA VAL A 761 11.53 -16.03 -0.13
C VAL A 761 12.78 -15.48 -0.78
N SER A 762 13.44 -14.51 -0.15
CA SER A 762 14.55 -13.75 -0.76
C SER A 762 15.91 -14.44 -0.67
N GLY A 763 16.08 -15.41 0.23
CA GLY A 763 17.38 -15.71 0.82
C GLY A 763 17.72 -14.75 1.97
N PRO A 764 18.75 -15.06 2.77
CA PRO A 764 19.21 -14.19 3.86
C PRO A 764 19.45 -12.76 3.40
N ARG A 765 18.74 -11.80 4.00
CA ARG A 765 18.83 -10.36 3.72
C ARG A 765 18.80 -9.52 5.01
N LEU A 766 18.60 -8.21 4.88
CA LEU A 766 18.56 -7.29 6.01
C LEU A 766 17.22 -7.37 6.74
N ALA A 767 17.21 -7.06 8.03
CA ALA A 767 15.96 -7.00 8.81
C ALA A 767 14.93 -6.04 8.19
N ILE A 768 15.39 -4.93 7.59
CA ILE A 768 14.53 -3.94 6.94
C ILE A 768 13.86 -4.49 5.67
N ASP A 769 14.51 -5.39 4.92
CA ASP A 769 13.90 -6.10 3.79
C ASP A 769 12.79 -7.05 4.27
N ALA A 770 13.03 -7.74 5.39
CA ALA A 770 12.04 -8.63 5.99
C ALA A 770 10.80 -7.85 6.48
N ILE A 771 11.00 -6.67 7.08
CA ILE A 771 9.92 -5.77 7.49
C ILE A 771 9.09 -5.33 6.27
N ALA A 772 9.75 -4.94 5.17
CA ALA A 772 9.08 -4.58 3.92
C ALA A 772 8.23 -5.74 3.37
N ALA A 773 8.79 -6.96 3.34
CA ALA A 773 8.04 -8.14 2.91
C ALA A 773 6.83 -8.45 3.82
N GLY A 774 6.95 -8.20 5.13
CA GLY A 774 5.83 -8.36 6.07
C GLY A 774 4.67 -7.40 5.79
N LYS A 775 4.99 -6.12 5.49
CA LYS A 775 4.02 -5.09 5.11
C LYS A 775 3.30 -5.42 3.81
N GLU A 776 4.05 -5.83 2.79
CA GLU A 776 3.46 -6.28 1.52
C GLU A 776 2.60 -7.55 1.71
N GLY A 777 3.02 -8.46 2.59
CA GLY A 777 2.25 -9.64 2.98
C GLY A 777 0.92 -9.29 3.64
N ALA A 778 0.91 -8.31 4.55
CA ALA A 778 -0.31 -7.82 5.18
C ALA A 778 -1.30 -7.23 4.16
N VAL A 779 -0.82 -6.40 3.23
CA VAL A 779 -1.67 -5.83 2.15
C VAL A 779 -2.29 -6.93 1.29
N SER A 780 -1.52 -7.96 0.96
CA SER A 780 -2.00 -9.09 0.16
C SER A 780 -3.01 -9.96 0.91
N ILE A 781 -2.76 -10.26 2.17
CA ILE A 781 -3.70 -11.03 3.01
C ILE A 781 -4.99 -10.26 3.21
N HIS A 782 -4.90 -8.96 3.54
CA HIS A 782 -6.06 -8.09 3.67
C HIS A 782 -6.96 -8.16 2.42
N ARG A 783 -6.36 -8.10 1.23
CA ARG A 783 -7.10 -8.23 -0.04
C ARG A 783 -7.63 -9.65 -0.24
N PHE A 784 -6.84 -10.68 0.01
CA PHE A 784 -7.20 -12.08 -0.24
C PHE A 784 -8.41 -12.56 0.57
N VAL A 785 -8.44 -12.24 1.87
CA VAL A 785 -9.51 -12.71 2.78
C VAL A 785 -10.82 -11.96 2.61
N GLN A 786 -10.83 -10.89 1.82
CA GLN A 786 -12.00 -10.11 1.49
C GLN A 786 -12.58 -10.58 0.16
N HIS A 787 -13.88 -10.81 0.11
CA HIS A 787 -14.55 -11.30 -1.08
C HIS A 787 -14.33 -10.35 -2.27
N GLY A 788 -14.08 -10.92 -3.46
CA GLY A 788 -14.04 -10.20 -4.75
C GLY A 788 -12.96 -9.13 -4.90
N GLN A 789 -11.97 -9.06 -4.01
CA GLN A 789 -10.85 -8.11 -4.14
C GLN A 789 -9.74 -8.65 -5.04
N SER A 790 -9.12 -7.75 -5.82
CA SER A 790 -7.88 -8.02 -6.54
C SER A 790 -6.67 -7.76 -5.64
N LEU A 791 -5.65 -8.61 -5.79
CA LEU A 791 -4.36 -8.44 -5.10
C LEU A 791 -3.53 -7.27 -5.66
N THR A 792 -3.82 -6.81 -6.88
CA THR A 792 -3.01 -5.83 -7.62
C THR A 792 -3.74 -4.51 -7.88
N PHE A 793 -5.05 -4.50 -8.11
CA PHE A 793 -5.74 -3.26 -8.47
C PHE A 793 -5.81 -2.25 -7.32
N GLY A 794 -5.33 -1.04 -7.58
CA GLY A 794 -5.23 0.03 -6.60
C GLY A 794 -4.16 -0.21 -5.54
N ARG A 795 -3.23 -1.15 -5.75
CA ARG A 795 -2.06 -1.36 -4.89
C ARG A 795 -1.00 -0.31 -5.24
N ASP A 796 -0.37 0.25 -4.22
CA ASP A 796 0.83 1.05 -4.42
C ASP A 796 2.02 0.11 -4.67
N ASN A 797 2.86 0.42 -5.65
CA ASN A 797 4.07 -0.33 -5.96
C ASN A 797 5.33 0.36 -5.43
N HIS A 798 5.16 1.50 -4.74
CA HIS A 798 6.23 2.30 -4.15
C HIS A 798 7.30 2.66 -5.20
N SER A 799 6.88 3.11 -6.39
CA SER A 799 7.81 3.46 -7.46
C SER A 799 8.48 4.81 -7.21
N TYR A 800 9.52 4.76 -6.39
CA TYR A 800 10.44 5.87 -6.16
C TYR A 800 11.64 5.76 -7.10
N LYS A 801 12.00 6.88 -7.70
CA LYS A 801 13.19 7.06 -8.51
C LYS A 801 14.12 8.03 -7.77
N MET A 802 15.39 7.65 -7.65
CA MET A 802 16.40 8.54 -7.07
C MET A 802 16.71 9.69 -8.05
N LEU A 803 16.89 10.90 -7.51
CA LEU A 803 17.35 12.05 -8.29
C LEU A 803 18.72 11.80 -8.94
N ASN A 804 19.00 12.47 -10.06
CA ASN A 804 20.31 12.40 -10.68
C ASN A 804 21.30 13.36 -9.99
N LYS A 805 22.16 12.80 -9.12
CA LYS A 805 23.17 13.58 -8.37
C LYS A 805 24.15 14.32 -9.29
N GLU A 806 24.48 13.78 -10.47
CA GLU A 806 25.42 14.41 -11.40
C GLU A 806 24.87 15.72 -12.00
N ASN A 807 23.54 15.84 -12.08
CA ASN A 807 22.85 17.01 -12.61
C ASN A 807 22.61 18.10 -11.56
N LEU A 808 22.98 17.91 -10.29
CA LEU A 808 22.80 18.95 -9.27
C LEU A 808 23.79 20.10 -9.48
N GLU A 809 23.35 21.34 -9.23
CA GLU A 809 24.26 22.49 -9.14
C GLU A 809 25.22 22.34 -7.96
N ASP A 810 26.36 23.01 -8.03
CA ASP A 810 27.34 23.01 -6.94
C ASP A 810 26.74 23.69 -5.69
N PHE A 811 26.94 23.07 -4.52
CA PHE A 811 26.46 23.61 -3.26
C PHE A 811 27.31 24.82 -2.85
N VAL A 812 26.74 26.03 -2.97
CA VAL A 812 27.39 27.28 -2.55
C VAL A 812 26.95 27.60 -1.12
N ASP A 813 27.92 27.88 -0.25
CA ASP A 813 27.73 28.35 1.14
C ASP A 813 27.28 27.26 2.14
N TYR A 814 28.27 26.47 2.61
CA TYR A 814 28.06 25.42 3.60
C TYR A 814 28.44 25.88 5.01
N ASP A 815 27.59 25.61 6.01
CA ASP A 815 27.73 26.09 7.39
C ASP A 815 28.90 25.44 8.19
N GLY A 816 29.56 24.42 7.60
CA GLY A 816 30.71 23.74 8.19
C GLY A 816 30.38 22.85 9.38
N THR A 817 29.09 22.57 9.64
CA THR A 817 28.66 21.78 10.81
C THR A 817 29.09 20.31 10.67
N GLU A 818 30.03 19.87 11.51
CA GLU A 818 30.50 18.48 11.51
C GLU A 818 29.37 17.49 11.84
N ARG A 819 29.46 16.27 11.28
CA ARG A 819 28.54 15.17 11.60
C ARG A 819 28.61 14.87 13.10
N GLN A 820 27.46 14.91 13.76
CA GLN A 820 27.34 14.55 15.16
C GLN A 820 27.50 13.04 15.32
N ARG A 821 28.21 12.63 16.37
CA ARG A 821 28.52 11.22 16.64
C ARG A 821 28.20 10.90 18.09
N ILE A 822 27.76 9.67 18.33
CA ILE A 822 27.72 9.11 19.67
C ILE A 822 29.14 8.96 20.23
N GLN A 823 29.25 8.94 21.56
CA GLN A 823 30.54 8.73 22.22
C GLN A 823 31.09 7.33 21.88
N HIS A 824 32.37 7.28 21.47
CA HIS A 824 33.07 6.01 21.25
C HIS A 824 33.17 5.21 22.56
N VAL A 825 32.95 3.91 22.47
CA VAL A 825 33.07 2.94 23.55
C VAL A 825 34.39 2.20 23.38
N ASP A 826 35.21 2.13 24.43
CA ASP A 826 36.48 1.39 24.40
C ASP A 826 36.22 -0.12 24.23
N GLY A 827 36.82 -0.74 23.21
CA GLY A 827 36.73 -2.17 22.94
C GLY A 827 37.12 -3.07 24.12
N LYS A 828 38.04 -2.61 24.98
CA LYS A 828 38.42 -3.36 26.19
C LYS A 828 37.31 -3.38 27.23
N GLU A 829 36.48 -2.35 27.28
CA GLU A 829 35.30 -2.31 28.15
C GLU A 829 34.17 -3.13 27.52
N SER A 830 33.88 -2.95 26.23
CA SER A 830 32.81 -3.67 25.53
C SER A 830 33.02 -5.19 25.55
N LYS A 831 34.28 -5.66 25.47
CA LYS A 831 34.64 -7.07 25.56
C LYS A 831 34.23 -7.75 26.86
N THR A 832 34.04 -7.00 27.95
CA THR A 832 33.74 -7.56 29.28
C THR A 832 32.25 -7.77 29.54
N THR A 833 31.38 -7.38 28.59
CA THR A 833 29.94 -7.39 28.80
C THR A 833 29.15 -7.72 27.54
N PHE A 834 27.96 -8.28 27.72
CA PHE A 834 26.95 -8.43 26.66
C PHE A 834 25.97 -7.25 26.60
N LYS A 835 26.17 -6.19 27.38
CA LYS A 835 25.34 -4.98 27.33
C LYS A 835 25.71 -4.11 26.14
N ASP A 836 24.71 -3.48 25.51
CA ASP A 836 24.95 -2.44 24.51
C ASP A 836 25.41 -1.16 25.23
N LEU A 837 26.68 -0.83 25.09
CA LEU A 837 27.26 0.37 25.68
C LEU A 837 27.13 1.59 24.75
N ARG A 838 26.60 1.42 23.54
CA ARG A 838 26.48 2.50 22.55
C ARG A 838 25.31 3.41 22.95
N GLY A 839 25.65 4.65 23.27
CA GLY A 839 24.68 5.68 23.62
C GLY A 839 23.78 6.11 22.45
N ILE A 840 23.11 7.23 22.67
CA ILE A 840 22.33 7.97 21.67
C ILE A 840 22.85 9.40 21.58
N LEU A 841 22.48 10.11 20.51
CA LEU A 841 22.75 11.54 20.42
C LEU A 841 21.99 12.30 21.52
N THR A 842 22.57 13.38 22.03
CA THR A 842 21.87 14.31 22.91
C THR A 842 20.90 15.18 22.11
N GLU A 843 19.95 15.85 22.78
CA GLU A 843 19.03 16.78 22.13
C GLU A 843 19.75 17.93 21.41
N GLU A 844 20.84 18.45 21.98
CA GLU A 844 21.70 19.45 21.33
C GLU A 844 22.39 18.90 20.07
N GLN A 845 22.83 17.64 20.10
CA GLN A 845 23.38 16.98 18.92
C GLN A 845 22.29 16.75 17.85
N ILE A 846 21.07 16.41 18.25
CA ILE A 846 19.94 16.26 17.32
C ILE A 846 19.63 17.58 16.62
N GLU A 847 19.60 18.71 17.35
CA GLU A 847 19.41 20.03 16.76
C GLU A 847 20.46 20.33 15.69
N LYS A 848 21.75 20.10 15.99
CA LYS A 848 22.86 20.31 15.04
C LYS A 848 22.80 19.35 13.86
N GLU A 849 22.54 18.07 14.09
CA GLU A 849 22.58 17.04 13.05
C GLU A 849 21.41 17.17 12.07
N THR A 850 20.22 17.47 12.58
CA THR A 850 19.03 17.64 11.74
C THR A 850 19.15 18.87 10.82
N ALA A 851 19.86 19.91 11.23
CA ALA A 851 20.17 21.09 10.41
C ALA A 851 21.06 20.78 9.20
N ARG A 852 21.78 19.65 9.18
CA ARG A 852 22.64 19.24 8.06
C ARG A 852 21.87 18.70 6.86
N CYS A 853 20.57 18.40 7.02
CA CYS A 853 19.75 17.85 5.93
C CYS A 853 19.57 18.86 4.78
N LEU A 854 19.94 18.45 3.55
CA LEU A 854 19.87 19.32 2.37
C LEU A 854 18.47 19.56 1.81
N GLY A 855 17.44 18.85 2.27
CA GLY A 855 16.10 19.06 1.69
C GLY A 855 15.97 18.57 0.24
N CYS A 856 16.50 17.37 -0.08
CA CYS A 856 16.65 16.87 -1.46
C CYS A 856 15.39 16.89 -2.35
N GLY A 857 14.22 16.54 -1.80
CA GLY A 857 12.97 16.45 -2.55
C GLY A 857 11.90 17.45 -2.11
N ALA A 858 10.90 17.64 -2.98
CA ALA A 858 9.62 18.29 -2.67
C ALA A 858 8.48 17.53 -3.37
N THR A 859 7.26 17.64 -2.86
CA THR A 859 6.08 17.19 -3.61
C THR A 859 5.79 18.18 -4.73
N LYS A 860 5.54 17.67 -5.94
CA LYS A 860 5.13 18.44 -7.11
C LYS A 860 3.68 18.12 -7.45
N VAL A 861 2.94 19.10 -7.96
CA VAL A 861 1.52 18.97 -8.31
C VAL A 861 1.30 19.11 -9.81
N ASP A 862 0.65 18.12 -10.40
CA ASP A 862 -0.01 18.26 -11.69
C ASP A 862 -1.35 18.97 -11.51
N GLU A 863 -1.40 20.26 -11.85
CA GLU A 863 -2.61 21.07 -11.74
C GLU A 863 -3.78 20.54 -12.59
N TYR A 864 -3.49 19.89 -13.72
CA TYR A 864 -4.53 19.35 -14.58
C TYR A 864 -5.19 18.13 -13.96
N LEU A 865 -4.39 17.23 -13.38
CA LEU A 865 -4.88 16.00 -12.75
C LEU A 865 -5.51 16.26 -11.37
N CYS A 866 -5.20 17.38 -10.72
CA CYS A 866 -5.79 17.72 -9.43
C CYS A 866 -7.32 17.92 -9.53
N VAL A 867 -8.07 17.18 -8.72
CA VAL A 867 -9.53 17.32 -8.60
C VAL A 867 -9.99 18.19 -7.42
N GLY A 868 -9.04 18.71 -6.63
CA GLY A 868 -9.34 19.67 -5.55
C GLY A 868 -10.06 19.06 -4.34
N CYS A 869 -9.69 17.84 -3.95
CA CYS A 869 -10.34 17.12 -2.85
C CYS A 869 -9.79 17.44 -1.45
N GLY A 870 -8.56 17.95 -1.33
CA GLY A 870 -7.97 18.30 -0.03
C GLY A 870 -7.41 17.15 0.81
N ALA A 871 -7.44 15.91 0.33
CA ALA A 871 -6.86 14.78 1.08
C ALA A 871 -5.35 14.99 1.35
N CYS A 872 -4.65 15.61 0.40
CA CYS A 872 -3.23 15.94 0.52
C CYS A 872 -2.92 16.96 1.61
N THR A 873 -3.80 17.94 1.86
CA THR A 873 -3.58 18.95 2.91
C THR A 873 -3.80 18.33 4.29
N LEU A 874 -4.83 17.48 4.45
CA LEU A 874 -5.11 16.78 5.71
C LEU A 874 -3.94 15.88 6.16
N LYS A 875 -3.21 15.28 5.22
CA LYS A 875 -2.03 14.45 5.52
C LYS A 875 -0.73 15.24 5.68
N CYS A 876 -0.70 16.52 5.33
CA CYS A 876 0.51 17.34 5.46
C CYS A 876 0.67 17.85 6.89
N LYS A 877 1.67 17.35 7.63
CA LYS A 877 2.02 17.84 8.99
C LYS A 877 2.93 19.08 9.00
N PHE A 878 3.19 19.66 7.83
CA PHE A 878 4.20 20.72 7.64
C PHE A 878 3.61 21.99 7.03
N ASP A 879 2.28 22.06 6.90
CA ASP A 879 1.57 23.19 6.27
C ASP A 879 2.06 23.55 4.86
N ALA A 880 2.74 22.61 4.19
CA ALA A 880 3.34 22.81 2.87
C ALA A 880 2.33 22.71 1.73
N ILE A 881 1.08 22.35 2.00
CA ILE A 881 0.04 22.18 0.98
C ILE A 881 -1.24 22.86 1.41
N GLU A 882 -1.77 23.71 0.55
CA GLU A 882 -3.07 24.36 0.73
C GLU A 882 -3.99 24.13 -0.47
N LEU A 883 -5.30 24.36 -0.28
CA LEU A 883 -6.26 24.41 -1.37
C LEU A 883 -6.54 25.86 -1.79
N GLU A 884 -6.17 26.19 -3.02
CA GLU A 884 -6.50 27.46 -3.65
C GLU A 884 -7.80 27.34 -4.46
N LYS A 885 -8.75 28.24 -4.20
CA LYS A 885 -9.98 28.33 -5.00
C LYS A 885 -9.69 29.07 -6.31
N ILE A 886 -9.78 28.36 -7.43
CA ILE A 886 -9.44 28.87 -8.78
C ILE A 886 -10.65 29.00 -9.70
N HIS A 887 -11.81 28.51 -9.27
CA HIS A 887 -13.06 28.58 -10.02
C HIS A 887 -14.20 29.08 -9.13
N GLU A 888 -15.23 29.63 -9.77
CA GLU A 888 -16.48 30.04 -9.14
C GLU A 888 -17.62 29.41 -9.94
N ILE A 889 -17.68 28.08 -9.92
CA ILE A 889 -18.62 27.31 -10.73
C ILE A 889 -19.54 26.51 -9.82
N GLU A 890 -20.84 26.68 -10.02
CA GLU A 890 -21.90 25.90 -9.39
C GLU A 890 -22.27 24.69 -10.26
N GLY A 891 -22.94 23.70 -9.67
CA GLY A 891 -23.48 22.55 -10.41
C GLY A 891 -24.52 22.95 -11.46
N TYR A 892 -24.80 22.08 -12.42
CA TYR A 892 -25.79 22.32 -13.48
C TYR A 892 -27.04 21.48 -13.25
N GLU A 893 -28.21 22.09 -13.38
CA GLU A 893 -29.46 21.35 -13.50
C GLU A 893 -29.44 20.48 -14.77
N ILE A 894 -30.04 19.29 -14.70
CA ILE A 894 -29.96 18.30 -15.77
C ILE A 894 -30.45 18.83 -17.14
N ASP A 895 -31.48 19.67 -17.15
CA ASP A 895 -32.05 20.20 -18.38
C ASP A 895 -31.23 21.38 -18.97
N GLU A 896 -30.33 21.97 -18.18
CA GLU A 896 -29.45 23.06 -18.62
C GLU A 896 -28.11 22.56 -19.16
N LEU A 897 -27.63 21.44 -18.62
CA LEU A 897 -26.33 20.84 -18.96
C LEU A 897 -26.10 20.63 -20.48
N PRO A 898 -27.06 20.12 -21.29
CA PRO A 898 -26.82 19.90 -22.72
C PRO A 898 -26.44 21.17 -23.50
N LYS A 899 -27.00 22.33 -23.12
CA LYS A 899 -26.68 23.61 -23.77
C LYS A 899 -25.24 24.02 -23.50
N THR A 900 -24.79 23.87 -22.26
CA THR A 900 -23.42 24.20 -21.85
C THR A 900 -22.39 23.24 -22.46
N VAL A 901 -22.69 21.94 -22.50
CA VAL A 901 -21.83 20.92 -23.15
C VAL A 901 -21.67 21.22 -24.65
N LEU A 902 -22.75 21.59 -25.35
CA LEU A 902 -22.67 21.94 -26.76
C LEU A 902 -21.76 23.15 -27.00
N LYS A 903 -21.89 24.20 -26.16
CA LYS A 903 -21.02 25.38 -26.21
C LYS A 903 -19.55 25.00 -26.05
N ASN A 904 -19.23 24.19 -25.03
CA ASN A 904 -17.87 23.73 -24.77
C ASN A 904 -17.31 22.83 -25.87
N ALA A 905 -18.14 21.95 -26.45
CA ALA A 905 -17.74 21.10 -27.57
C ALA A 905 -17.32 21.93 -28.81
N VAL A 906 -18.03 23.03 -29.09
CA VAL A 906 -17.66 23.97 -30.16
C VAL A 906 -16.34 24.66 -29.85
N THR A 907 -16.17 25.19 -28.63
CA THR A 907 -14.92 25.83 -28.20
C THR A 907 -13.73 24.87 -28.26
N ARG A 908 -13.91 23.61 -27.83
CA ARG A 908 -12.91 22.55 -27.92
C ARG A 908 -12.49 22.28 -29.36
N LYS A 909 -13.45 22.12 -30.28
CA LYS A 909 -13.16 21.91 -31.72
C LYS A 909 -12.34 23.05 -32.33
N ALA A 910 -12.62 24.29 -31.93
CA ALA A 910 -11.83 25.44 -32.35
C ALA A 910 -10.39 25.36 -31.83
N LYS A 911 -10.19 25.06 -30.53
CA LYS A 911 -8.86 24.87 -29.93
C LYS A 911 -8.06 23.75 -30.60
N ILE A 912 -8.67 22.60 -30.86
CA ILE A 912 -8.04 21.46 -31.55
C ILE A 912 -7.59 21.86 -32.96
N THR A 913 -8.43 22.59 -33.70
CA THR A 913 -8.09 23.05 -35.05
C THR A 913 -6.92 24.02 -35.02
N ILE A 914 -6.91 24.98 -34.10
CA ILE A 914 -5.80 25.92 -33.92
C ILE A 914 -4.50 25.18 -33.58
N ASN A 915 -4.54 24.22 -32.67
CA ASN A 915 -3.38 23.42 -32.29
C ASN A 915 -2.81 22.55 -33.42
N LYS A 916 -3.64 22.11 -34.39
CA LYS A 916 -3.14 21.41 -35.59
C LYS A 916 -2.37 22.32 -36.54
N VAL A 917 -2.72 23.61 -36.58
CA VAL A 917 -2.12 24.60 -37.48
C VAL A 917 -0.86 25.22 -36.86
N ASN A 918 -0.89 25.45 -35.54
CA ASN A 918 0.25 25.96 -34.80
C ASN A 918 0.45 25.12 -33.53
N PRO A 919 1.06 23.93 -33.66
CA PRO A 919 1.36 23.12 -32.51
C PRO A 919 2.37 23.88 -31.63
N PHE A 920 1.95 24.24 -30.41
CA PHE A 920 2.84 24.65 -29.29
C PHE A 920 3.34 26.12 -29.20
N VAL A 921 2.50 27.14 -29.37
CA VAL A 921 2.93 28.54 -29.07
C VAL A 921 2.50 29.07 -27.69
N LYS A 922 1.75 28.31 -26.85
CA LYS A 922 1.35 28.80 -25.50
C LYS A 922 1.28 27.76 -24.37
N THR A 923 1.87 26.58 -24.52
CA THR A 923 1.84 25.52 -23.47
C THR A 923 3.17 24.80 -23.35
N ARG A 924 4.27 25.56 -23.24
CA ARG A 924 5.40 25.17 -22.40
C ARG A 924 5.29 25.98 -21.13
#